data_AF-A6WGX1-F1
#
_entry.id   AF-A6WGX1-F1
#
_cell.length_a   1.000
_cell.length_b   1.000
_cell.length_c   1.000
_cell.angle_alpha   90.00
_cell.angle_beta   90.00
_cell.angle_gamma   90.00
#
_symmetry.space_group_name_H-M   'P 1'
#
loop_
_entity.id
_entity.type
_entity.pdbx_description
1 polymer ?
#
loop_
_entity_poly.entity_id
_entity_poly.type
_entity_poly.pdbx_seq_one_letter_code
_entity_poly.pdbx_strand_id
1 'polypeptide(L)'
;MSGVDTYRGIAYQHAQAVLCALDVLESDAFAAIRVEGVEDVIDIELLDAHGRVAIGKQAKVRSDDYTWAKADLIGLLRRWAAVDAPNGASFQFVTDGRLGPSGEEVRDALTQAAVGDRGPLAELLGDAPDGDTVRKAARATVVQDPGGLGALLARAERQVIALLPTARSAADAMEQAKSAVDALFRLLLDRACRPDSADRVASRHEICVALGIPPSAAAVVPWAGQMRDQYLAAVAAQGFAAAVPTRLRLEVSSGTAEEVGMDALLGDGLAPAAVAGPTGAGKSTAARELRAMGAAQGRVVVVAHAETYIPGRIDALTADAVADVLGRDVPTLTGRQVLAEPGTVVVIDGVSEVPEPVRDALAEDLRTPVATGRGARLVLLGRGLAAVRSVLPASSTPSRFRLEPFGRERRRALAEIALRGGDDAVEADVVLAQAEASLGDAAGNPMLLEMTLGLIVSGVAFDDRAAVYGAVLDQLGEKAGVAGLGIAQVLLGACFARLLDEDRRYADPYTWRRYLMEEAKAQADLIGPIDASAIDDAARRSGLIVRLGHAETVAAVHDSFADYLAGLALARGAVAFPTDVKPGDEERLAFAAQVGGMDRTLAEAVAERLPFALPRFGALDRRRPGADAPDEVSAVLRAVVPEGVAAGVDLWRHTDGRVVAFSRPDSGGWLSDMDARAARSSRPWVVGEAGPVDLAVRLWRQWLLMQLAGNNGVGRPHPRTAEEARDAVAAHVAETAAETDRLVRVAVRAEHRAVVAAEIGPMGLTGQVHPARDGLLRRGPDWSVVYTPTEGIDISIADEPFVGDDYRSRAALDSMIDSPASAKAAERVRKAINKMAGGRWL
;
A
#
# COMPACT_ATOMS: atom_id res chain seq x y z
N MET A 1 -17.26 -29.86 23.23
CA MET A 1 -16.80 -28.52 22.81
C MET A 1 -17.69 -28.08 21.64
N SER A 2 -18.69 -27.23 21.90
CA SER A 2 -19.56 -26.68 20.85
C SER A 2 -18.85 -25.48 20.22
N GLY A 3 -18.40 -25.63 18.97
CA GLY A 3 -17.78 -24.53 18.22
C GLY A 3 -18.78 -23.41 17.99
N VAL A 4 -18.45 -22.21 18.44
CA VAL A 4 -19.33 -21.04 18.44
C VAL A 4 -19.40 -20.35 17.07
N ASP A 5 -18.53 -20.72 16.12
CA ASP A 5 -18.49 -20.16 14.76
C ASP A 5 -18.80 -21.21 13.69
N THR A 6 -20.09 -21.45 13.43
CA THR A 6 -20.53 -22.19 12.25
C THR A 6 -21.44 -21.30 11.39
N TYR A 7 -21.26 -21.36 10.08
CA TYR A 7 -22.10 -20.68 9.11
C TYR A 7 -22.80 -21.75 8.29
N ARG A 8 -24.14 -21.75 8.31
CA ARG A 8 -24.97 -22.82 7.72
C ARG A 8 -24.64 -24.23 8.26
N GLY A 9 -24.09 -24.31 9.48
CA GLY A 9 -23.65 -25.56 10.10
C GLY A 9 -22.30 -26.09 9.58
N ILE A 10 -21.60 -25.34 8.73
CA ILE A 10 -20.25 -25.65 8.26
C ILE A 10 -19.27 -24.90 9.17
N ALA A 11 -18.19 -25.55 9.61
CA ALA A 11 -17.12 -24.90 10.38
C ALA A 11 -15.94 -24.52 9.46
N TYR A 12 -15.07 -23.62 9.90
CA TYR A 12 -13.90 -23.14 9.13
C TYR A 12 -13.05 -24.27 8.51
N GLN A 13 -12.70 -25.28 9.30
CA GLN A 13 -11.93 -26.45 8.84
C GLN A 13 -12.63 -27.18 7.68
N HIS A 14 -13.95 -27.34 7.76
CA HIS A 14 -14.72 -28.00 6.71
C HIS A 14 -14.84 -27.14 5.44
N ALA A 15 -14.95 -25.81 5.58
CA ALA A 15 -14.93 -24.91 4.42
C ALA A 15 -13.57 -24.96 3.70
N GLN A 16 -12.46 -25.04 4.44
CA GLN A 16 -11.13 -25.28 3.86
C GLN A 16 -11.04 -26.64 3.15
N ALA A 17 -11.65 -27.70 3.71
CA ALA A 17 -11.69 -29.01 3.08
C ALA A 17 -12.47 -28.99 1.74
N VAL A 18 -13.58 -28.24 1.68
CA VAL A 18 -14.34 -28.03 0.42
C VAL A 18 -13.46 -27.37 -0.64
N LEU A 19 -12.75 -26.28 -0.30
CA LEU A 19 -11.84 -25.61 -1.24
C LEU A 19 -10.71 -26.54 -1.72
N CYS A 20 -10.13 -27.33 -0.80
CA CYS A 20 -9.10 -28.31 -1.15
C CYS A 20 -9.64 -29.40 -2.10
N ALA A 21 -10.90 -29.81 -1.94
CA ALA A 21 -11.53 -30.76 -2.86
C ALA A 21 -11.73 -30.16 -4.26
N LEU A 22 -11.97 -28.85 -4.37
CA LEU A 22 -12.01 -28.16 -5.65
C LEU A 22 -10.60 -28.05 -6.28
N ASP A 23 -9.55 -27.82 -5.48
CA ASP A 23 -8.16 -27.86 -5.95
C ASP A 23 -7.81 -29.23 -6.58
N VAL A 24 -8.39 -30.34 -6.10
CA VAL A 24 -8.23 -31.70 -6.69
C VAL A 24 -8.80 -31.77 -8.11
N LEU A 25 -9.85 -31.02 -8.43
CA LEU A 25 -10.42 -30.97 -9.77
C LEU A 25 -9.58 -30.11 -10.72
N GLU A 26 -8.97 -29.04 -10.20
CA GLU A 26 -8.25 -28.03 -10.99
C GLU A 26 -6.77 -28.37 -11.23
N SER A 27 -6.20 -29.33 -10.48
CA SER A 27 -4.77 -29.67 -10.59
C SER A 27 -4.53 -31.17 -10.80
N ASP A 28 -3.83 -31.51 -11.89
CA ASP A 28 -3.38 -32.88 -12.16
C ASP A 28 -2.31 -33.40 -11.19
N ALA A 29 -1.80 -32.55 -10.30
CA ALA A 29 -0.92 -32.97 -9.22
C ALA A 29 -1.67 -33.79 -8.14
N PHE A 30 -3.01 -33.67 -8.08
CA PHE A 30 -3.82 -34.29 -7.05
C PHE A 30 -4.87 -35.23 -7.67
N ALA A 31 -5.00 -36.41 -7.08
CA ALA A 31 -5.99 -37.41 -7.50
C ALA A 31 -7.14 -37.57 -6.49
N ALA A 32 -6.93 -37.20 -5.23
CA ALA A 32 -7.91 -37.35 -4.16
C ALA A 32 -7.63 -36.41 -2.98
N ILE A 33 -8.60 -36.29 -2.09
CA ILE A 33 -8.50 -35.61 -0.80
C ILE A 33 -8.83 -36.60 0.33
N ARG A 34 -8.13 -36.50 1.46
CA ARG A 34 -8.51 -37.14 2.72
C ARG A 34 -8.83 -36.07 3.76
N VAL A 35 -9.93 -36.23 4.48
CA VAL A 35 -10.36 -35.32 5.56
C VAL A 35 -10.27 -36.07 6.88
N GLU A 36 -9.78 -35.42 7.93
CA GLU A 36 -9.30 -36.04 9.17
C GLU A 36 -8.18 -37.03 8.85
N GLY A 37 -6.96 -36.51 8.68
CA GLY A 37 -5.77 -37.23 8.26
C GLY A 37 -5.43 -38.42 9.14
N VAL A 38 -4.41 -39.19 8.74
CA VAL A 38 -4.00 -40.39 9.49
C VAL A 38 -3.46 -40.01 10.88
N GLU A 39 -2.81 -38.85 10.95
CA GLU A 39 -2.22 -38.28 12.14
C GLU A 39 -3.05 -37.09 12.63
N ASP A 40 -3.25 -36.95 13.94
CA ASP A 40 -4.04 -35.88 14.58
C ASP A 40 -3.53 -34.45 14.29
N VAL A 41 -2.36 -34.32 13.64
CA VAL A 41 -1.74 -33.06 13.23
C VAL A 41 -2.18 -32.59 11.83
N ILE A 42 -2.95 -33.39 11.09
CA ILE A 42 -3.38 -33.05 9.73
C ILE A 42 -4.89 -33.17 9.63
N ASP A 43 -5.57 -32.03 9.45
CA ASP A 43 -7.01 -32.01 9.25
C ASP A 43 -7.38 -32.42 7.82
N ILE A 44 -6.51 -32.12 6.83
CA ILE A 44 -6.76 -32.31 5.40
C ILE A 44 -5.48 -32.79 4.70
N GLU A 45 -5.54 -33.85 3.90
CA GLU A 45 -4.45 -34.32 3.03
C GLU A 45 -4.88 -34.25 1.56
N LEU A 46 -4.05 -33.63 0.71
CA LEU A 46 -4.14 -33.74 -0.74
C LEU A 46 -3.23 -34.86 -1.22
N LEU A 47 -3.79 -35.83 -1.95
CA LEU A 47 -3.10 -37.04 -2.36
C LEU A 47 -2.71 -36.98 -3.85
N ASP A 48 -1.48 -37.42 -4.15
CA ASP A 48 -0.98 -37.57 -5.53
C ASP A 48 -1.66 -38.76 -6.26
N ALA A 49 -1.32 -38.95 -7.54
CA ALA A 49 -1.82 -40.07 -8.35
C ALA A 49 -1.44 -41.47 -7.80
N HIS A 50 -0.52 -41.55 -6.84
CA HIS A 50 -0.09 -42.77 -6.17
C HIS A 50 -0.70 -42.92 -4.77
N GLY A 51 -1.63 -42.04 -4.38
CA GLY A 51 -2.27 -42.06 -3.06
C GLY A 51 -1.38 -41.59 -1.91
N ARG A 52 -0.25 -40.93 -2.21
CA ARG A 52 0.68 -40.40 -1.22
C ARG A 52 0.36 -38.94 -0.89
N VAL A 53 0.61 -38.53 0.34
CA VAL A 53 0.39 -37.14 0.78
C VAL A 53 1.35 -36.22 0.03
N ALA A 54 0.78 -35.33 -0.78
CA ALA A 54 1.51 -34.25 -1.43
C ALA A 54 1.50 -32.98 -0.57
N ILE A 55 0.34 -32.65 0.02
CA ILE A 55 0.17 -31.49 0.90
C ILE A 55 -0.68 -31.89 2.11
N GLY A 56 -0.17 -31.64 3.32
CA GLY A 56 -0.96 -31.69 4.55
C GLY A 56 -1.39 -30.30 4.98
N LYS A 57 -2.61 -30.14 5.50
CA LYS A 57 -3.09 -28.88 6.07
C LYS A 57 -3.68 -29.06 7.45
N GLN A 58 -3.43 -28.10 8.32
CA GLN A 58 -4.14 -27.93 9.59
C GLN A 58 -4.84 -26.56 9.57
N ALA A 59 -6.16 -26.56 9.75
CA ALA A 59 -6.97 -25.34 9.71
C ALA A 59 -7.46 -25.00 11.12
N LYS A 60 -7.12 -23.82 11.64
CA LYS A 60 -7.53 -23.39 13.00
C LYS A 60 -8.09 -21.97 13.00
N VAL A 61 -9.11 -21.77 13.83
CA VAL A 61 -9.72 -20.46 14.07
C VAL A 61 -9.15 -19.84 15.34
N ARG A 62 -9.00 -18.51 15.37
CA ARG A 62 -8.67 -17.75 16.57
C ARG A 62 -9.52 -16.49 16.59
N SER A 63 -10.18 -16.21 17.71
CA SER A 63 -10.92 -14.96 17.90
C SER A 63 -9.99 -13.75 17.86
N ASP A 64 -10.49 -12.62 17.34
CA ASP A 64 -9.74 -11.37 17.09
C ASP A 64 -8.93 -10.86 18.31
N ASP A 65 -9.41 -11.11 19.54
CA ASP A 65 -8.75 -10.70 20.79
C ASP A 65 -7.48 -11.50 21.11
N TYR A 66 -7.20 -12.59 20.41
CA TYR A 66 -6.11 -13.51 20.71
C TYR A 66 -5.24 -13.76 19.48
N THR A 67 -3.94 -13.96 19.73
CA THR A 67 -2.96 -14.24 18.68
C THR A 67 -2.37 -15.63 18.80
N TRP A 68 -1.84 -16.14 17.68
CA TRP A 68 -1.00 -17.36 17.68
C TRP A 68 0.40 -17.03 18.15
N ALA A 69 0.88 -17.80 19.14
CA ALA A 69 2.21 -17.63 19.72
C ALA A 69 3.21 -18.65 19.16
N LYS A 70 4.51 -18.33 19.31
CA LYS A 70 5.64 -19.21 18.93
C LYS A 70 5.47 -20.66 19.40
N ALA A 71 5.10 -20.86 20.65
CA ALA A 71 4.99 -22.19 21.25
C ALA A 71 3.93 -23.06 20.56
N ASP A 72 2.79 -22.47 20.18
CA ASP A 72 1.69 -23.17 19.51
C ASP A 72 2.16 -23.68 18.13
N LEU A 73 2.82 -22.81 17.36
CA LEU A 73 3.31 -23.10 16.01
C LEU A 73 4.49 -24.09 16.03
N ILE A 74 5.44 -23.92 16.94
CA ILE A 74 6.59 -24.84 17.07
C ILE A 74 6.13 -26.24 17.49
N GLY A 75 5.15 -26.34 18.40
CA GLY A 75 4.54 -27.60 18.76
C GLY A 75 3.91 -28.31 17.55
N LEU A 76 3.24 -27.56 16.68
CA LEU A 76 2.67 -28.08 15.43
C LEU A 76 3.76 -28.54 14.44
N LEU A 77 4.79 -27.74 14.22
CA LEU A 77 5.89 -28.07 13.30
C LEU A 77 6.65 -29.32 13.72
N ARG A 78 6.87 -29.51 15.02
CA ARG A 78 7.48 -30.74 15.56
C ARG A 78 6.62 -31.97 15.32
N ARG A 79 5.29 -31.85 15.49
CA ARG A 79 4.35 -32.92 15.18
C ARG A 79 4.36 -33.25 13.69
N TRP A 80 4.33 -32.25 12.81
CA TRP A 80 4.46 -32.44 11.37
C TRP A 80 5.76 -33.17 10.99
N ALA A 81 6.90 -32.75 11.56
CA ALA A 81 8.18 -33.37 11.26
C ALA A 81 8.28 -34.84 11.72
N ALA A 82 7.45 -35.25 12.69
CA ALA A 82 7.34 -36.63 13.14
C ALA A 82 6.44 -37.50 12.24
N VAL A 83 5.64 -36.90 11.36
CA VAL A 83 4.81 -37.63 10.39
C VAL A 83 5.71 -38.30 9.36
N ASP A 84 5.43 -39.58 9.05
CA ASP A 84 6.09 -40.32 7.98
C ASP A 84 5.52 -39.90 6.61
N ALA A 85 5.84 -38.67 6.21
CA ALA A 85 5.42 -38.09 4.94
C ALA A 85 6.50 -38.31 3.85
N PRO A 86 6.09 -38.54 2.58
CA PRO A 86 7.04 -38.73 1.48
C PRO A 86 8.01 -37.56 1.31
N ASN A 87 9.23 -37.86 0.86
CA ASN A 87 10.19 -36.85 0.41
C ASN A 87 9.58 -36.01 -0.71
N GLY A 88 9.17 -34.77 -0.39
CA GLY A 88 8.43 -33.92 -1.33
C GLY A 88 7.23 -33.24 -0.70
N ALA A 89 6.62 -33.86 0.32
CA ALA A 89 5.41 -33.34 0.95
C ALA A 89 5.66 -31.99 1.64
N SER A 90 4.66 -31.11 1.56
CA SER A 90 4.63 -29.83 2.26
C SER A 90 3.48 -29.77 3.27
N PHE A 91 3.57 -28.82 4.20
CA PHE A 91 2.56 -28.62 5.23
C PHE A 91 2.08 -27.17 5.28
N GLN A 92 0.79 -26.96 5.52
CA GLN A 92 0.22 -25.63 5.64
C GLN A 92 -0.57 -25.50 6.94
N PHE A 93 -0.17 -24.56 7.80
CA PHE A 93 -1.01 -24.09 8.89
C PHE A 93 -1.87 -22.94 8.39
N VAL A 94 -3.18 -23.16 8.26
CA VAL A 94 -4.13 -22.18 7.74
C VAL A 94 -4.97 -21.63 8.89
N THR A 95 -5.06 -20.30 9.01
CA THR A 95 -5.85 -19.66 10.07
C THR A 95 -6.49 -18.35 9.61
N ASP A 96 -7.64 -18.01 10.19
CA ASP A 96 -8.22 -16.66 10.13
C ASP A 96 -7.69 -15.73 11.23
N GLY A 97 -6.93 -16.28 12.19
CA GLY A 97 -6.39 -15.58 13.33
C GLY A 97 -5.14 -14.74 13.04
N ARG A 98 -4.92 -13.73 13.88
CA ARG A 98 -3.70 -12.92 13.86
C ARG A 98 -2.50 -13.68 14.44
N LEU A 99 -1.32 -13.51 13.85
CA LEU A 99 -0.06 -13.89 14.47
C LEU A 99 0.37 -12.77 15.43
N GLY A 100 0.84 -13.13 16.63
CA GLY A 100 1.50 -12.17 17.50
C GLY A 100 2.97 -12.03 17.11
N PRO A 101 3.72 -11.08 17.69
CA PRO A 101 5.14 -10.88 17.33
C PRO A 101 5.98 -12.16 17.40
N SER A 102 5.71 -13.02 18.39
CA SER A 102 6.39 -14.33 18.51
C SER A 102 5.94 -15.37 17.48
N GLY A 103 4.70 -15.27 16.98
CA GLY A 103 4.22 -16.12 15.89
C GLY A 103 4.76 -15.68 14.53
N GLU A 104 4.91 -14.37 14.32
CA GLU A 104 5.56 -13.79 13.14
C GLU A 104 7.02 -14.24 13.04
N GLU A 105 7.75 -14.30 14.16
CA GLU A 105 9.11 -14.86 14.23
C GLU A 105 9.19 -16.28 13.63
N VAL A 106 8.19 -17.14 13.91
CA VAL A 106 8.13 -18.51 13.35
C VAL A 106 7.83 -18.49 11.86
N ARG A 107 6.87 -17.66 11.42
CA ARG A 107 6.55 -17.50 9.99
C ARG A 107 7.79 -17.04 9.22
N ASP A 108 8.48 -16.02 9.71
CA ASP A 108 9.63 -15.43 9.04
C ASP A 108 10.80 -16.44 8.97
N ALA A 109 10.99 -17.25 10.01
CA ALA A 109 11.97 -18.35 10.00
C ALA A 109 11.61 -19.46 9.01
N LEU A 110 10.32 -19.79 8.84
CA LEU A 110 9.87 -20.74 7.81
C LEU A 110 10.10 -20.18 6.41
N THR A 111 9.82 -18.89 6.18
CA THR A 111 10.09 -18.21 4.90
C THR A 111 11.58 -18.24 4.55
N GLN A 112 12.46 -17.99 5.52
CA GLN A 112 13.91 -18.10 5.35
C GLN A 112 14.34 -19.55 5.06
N ALA A 113 13.77 -20.53 5.76
CA ALA A 113 14.07 -21.94 5.55
C ALA A 113 13.65 -22.44 4.15
N ALA A 114 12.56 -21.91 3.60
CA ALA A 114 12.08 -22.24 2.26
C ALA A 114 13.07 -21.82 1.15
N VAL A 115 13.82 -20.72 1.36
CA VAL A 115 14.87 -20.26 0.43
C VAL A 115 16.26 -20.84 0.72
N GLY A 116 16.35 -21.75 1.70
CA GLY A 116 17.56 -22.52 2.01
C GLY A 116 18.29 -22.10 3.28
N ASP A 117 17.94 -20.95 3.89
CA ASP A 117 18.49 -20.56 5.19
C ASP A 117 17.70 -21.18 6.33
N ARG A 118 18.15 -22.35 6.77
CA ARG A 118 17.52 -23.11 7.85
C ARG A 118 18.00 -22.71 9.24
N GLY A 119 18.97 -21.80 9.37
CA GLY A 119 19.57 -21.41 10.65
C GLY A 119 18.54 -20.91 11.67
N PRO A 120 17.74 -19.88 11.33
CA PRO A 120 16.72 -19.34 12.23
C PRO A 120 15.70 -20.40 12.65
N LEU A 121 15.20 -21.21 11.71
CA LEU A 121 14.25 -22.27 12.02
C LEU A 121 14.85 -23.34 12.95
N ALA A 122 16.12 -23.67 12.75
CA ALA A 122 16.84 -24.62 13.60
C ALA A 122 16.97 -24.14 15.04
N GLU A 123 17.26 -22.84 15.23
CA GLU A 123 17.29 -22.20 16.55
C GLU A 123 15.92 -22.28 17.25
N LEU A 124 14.83 -21.98 16.53
CA LEU A 124 13.47 -22.06 17.09
C LEU A 124 13.09 -23.50 17.47
N LEU A 125 13.49 -24.48 16.66
CA LEU A 125 13.20 -25.90 16.89
C LEU A 125 14.13 -26.55 17.91
N GLY A 126 15.28 -25.94 18.21
CA GLY A 126 16.31 -26.49 19.09
C GLY A 126 17.04 -27.70 18.47
N ASP A 127 17.30 -27.64 17.17
CA ASP A 127 17.92 -28.73 16.38
C ASP A 127 19.03 -28.15 15.46
N ALA A 128 19.80 -29.00 14.79
CA ALA A 128 20.79 -28.56 13.80
C ALA A 128 20.11 -28.13 12.48
N PRO A 129 20.67 -27.17 11.71
CA PRO A 129 20.10 -26.73 10.42
C PRO A 129 19.85 -27.86 9.40
N ASP A 130 20.68 -28.91 9.44
CA ASP A 130 20.54 -30.11 8.60
C ASP A 130 19.87 -31.29 9.31
N GLY A 131 19.40 -31.07 10.55
CA GLY A 131 18.63 -32.04 11.33
C GLY A 131 17.34 -32.44 10.62
N ASP A 132 16.91 -33.69 10.79
CA ASP A 132 15.76 -34.23 10.06
C ASP A 132 14.47 -33.44 10.35
N THR A 133 14.30 -33.01 11.60
CA THR A 133 13.17 -32.17 12.04
C THR A 133 13.11 -30.87 11.25
N VAL A 134 14.24 -30.17 11.14
CA VAL A 134 14.34 -28.87 10.46
C VAL A 134 14.12 -29.04 8.97
N ARG A 135 14.69 -30.07 8.33
CA ARG A 135 14.49 -30.31 6.89
C ARG A 135 13.03 -30.58 6.51
N LYS A 136 12.29 -31.27 7.38
CA LYS A 136 10.85 -31.54 7.18
C LYS A 136 10.00 -30.32 7.50
N ALA A 137 10.31 -29.62 8.60
CA ALA A 137 9.61 -28.39 8.99
C ALA A 137 9.87 -27.22 8.03
N ALA A 138 11.02 -27.17 7.37
CA ALA A 138 11.37 -26.13 6.38
C ALA A 138 10.44 -26.12 5.15
N ARG A 139 9.59 -27.14 4.99
CA ARG A 139 8.57 -27.25 3.93
C ARG A 139 7.18 -26.85 4.43
N ALA A 140 7.09 -26.36 5.66
CA ALA A 140 5.85 -25.86 6.23
C ALA A 140 5.70 -24.37 5.92
N THR A 141 4.45 -23.93 5.75
CA THR A 141 4.10 -22.52 5.63
C THR A 141 2.95 -22.17 6.58
N VAL A 142 2.90 -20.92 7.01
CA VAL A 142 1.77 -20.35 7.76
C VAL A 142 1.00 -19.45 6.81
N VAL A 143 -0.28 -19.75 6.62
CA VAL A 143 -1.20 -19.02 5.74
C VAL A 143 -2.27 -18.37 6.60
N GLN A 144 -2.26 -17.04 6.65
CA GLN A 144 -3.35 -16.26 7.23
C GLN A 144 -4.36 -15.97 6.12
N ASP A 145 -5.53 -16.62 6.16
CA ASP A 145 -6.65 -16.32 5.27
C ASP A 145 -7.66 -15.50 6.09
N PRO A 146 -7.60 -14.15 6.04
CA PRO A 146 -8.47 -13.28 6.81
C PRO A 146 -9.92 -13.31 6.32
N GLY A 147 -10.19 -14.00 5.20
CA GLY A 147 -11.54 -14.27 4.75
C GLY A 147 -12.24 -15.14 5.79
N GLY A 148 -13.14 -14.54 6.58
CA GLY A 148 -13.98 -15.28 7.51
C GLY A 148 -14.74 -16.41 6.81
N LEU A 149 -15.30 -17.35 7.58
CA LEU A 149 -15.96 -18.56 7.05
C LEU A 149 -16.93 -18.33 5.88
N GLY A 150 -17.71 -17.24 5.90
CA GLY A 150 -18.60 -16.89 4.79
C GLY A 150 -17.87 -16.63 3.46
N ALA A 151 -16.71 -15.96 3.52
CA ALA A 151 -15.89 -15.67 2.35
C ALA A 151 -15.31 -16.95 1.71
N LEU A 152 -14.91 -17.93 2.54
CA LEU A 152 -14.45 -19.23 2.05
C LEU A 152 -15.55 -19.98 1.29
N LEU A 153 -16.76 -19.98 1.82
CA LEU A 153 -17.90 -20.64 1.18
C LEU A 153 -18.33 -19.94 -0.10
N ALA A 154 -18.39 -18.61 -0.12
CA ALA A 154 -18.66 -17.86 -1.35
C ALA A 154 -17.61 -18.11 -2.43
N ARG A 155 -16.33 -18.27 -2.04
CA ARG A 155 -15.24 -18.63 -2.95
C ARG A 155 -15.47 -20.03 -3.53
N ALA A 156 -15.83 -21.01 -2.70
CA ALA A 156 -16.16 -22.36 -3.17
C ALA A 156 -17.37 -22.36 -4.11
N GLU A 157 -18.42 -21.61 -3.77
CA GLU A 157 -19.63 -21.46 -4.59
C GLU A 157 -19.28 -20.89 -5.98
N ARG A 158 -18.47 -19.82 -6.05
CA ARG A 158 -17.98 -19.25 -7.32
C ARG A 158 -17.16 -20.24 -8.16
N GLN A 159 -16.23 -20.96 -7.54
CA GLN A 159 -15.47 -22.00 -8.23
C GLN A 159 -16.39 -23.10 -8.77
N VAL A 160 -17.43 -23.48 -8.04
CA VAL A 160 -18.42 -24.44 -8.52
C VAL A 160 -19.25 -23.87 -9.67
N ILE A 161 -19.69 -22.60 -9.60
CA ILE A 161 -20.40 -21.93 -10.72
C ILE A 161 -19.58 -22.01 -12.01
N ALA A 162 -18.27 -21.77 -11.93
CA ALA A 162 -17.38 -21.85 -13.09
C ALA A 162 -17.31 -23.26 -13.73
N LEU A 163 -17.62 -24.30 -12.96
CA LEU A 163 -17.57 -25.70 -13.39
C LEU A 163 -18.95 -26.28 -13.74
N LEU A 164 -20.04 -25.62 -13.35
CA LEU A 164 -21.40 -26.07 -13.63
C LEU A 164 -21.75 -25.90 -15.13
N PRO A 165 -22.43 -26.88 -15.76
CA PRO A 165 -22.99 -26.71 -17.09
C PRO A 165 -24.06 -25.61 -17.10
N THR A 166 -24.22 -24.93 -18.25
CA THR A 166 -25.01 -23.71 -18.44
C THR A 166 -26.32 -23.64 -17.63
N ALA A 167 -26.32 -22.82 -16.58
CA ALA A 167 -27.51 -22.47 -15.81
C ALA A 167 -28.43 -21.52 -16.61
N ARG A 168 -29.74 -21.52 -16.29
CA ARG A 168 -30.74 -20.70 -17.01
C ARG A 168 -30.68 -19.22 -16.61
N SER A 169 -30.22 -18.93 -15.39
CA SER A 169 -30.02 -17.58 -14.86
C SER A 169 -28.89 -17.56 -13.83
N ALA A 170 -28.38 -16.37 -13.49
CA ALA A 170 -27.36 -16.20 -12.45
C ALA A 170 -27.87 -16.61 -11.05
N ALA A 171 -29.15 -16.36 -10.76
CA ALA A 171 -29.77 -16.79 -9.51
C ALA A 171 -29.85 -18.32 -9.41
N ASP A 172 -30.24 -18.99 -10.52
CA ASP A 172 -30.27 -20.45 -10.57
C ASP A 172 -28.85 -21.04 -10.43
N ALA A 173 -27.84 -20.41 -11.05
CA ALA A 173 -26.44 -20.84 -10.94
C ALA A 173 -25.96 -20.78 -9.47
N MET A 174 -26.27 -19.67 -8.79
CA MET A 174 -25.93 -19.49 -7.38
C MET A 174 -26.62 -20.52 -6.48
N GLU A 175 -27.91 -20.79 -6.69
CA GLU A 175 -28.65 -21.80 -5.91
C GLU A 175 -28.13 -23.22 -6.17
N GLN A 176 -27.78 -23.54 -7.42
CA GLN A 176 -27.17 -24.81 -7.79
C GLN A 176 -25.79 -24.98 -7.16
N ALA A 177 -24.93 -23.95 -7.24
CA ALA A 177 -23.60 -23.98 -6.64
C ALA A 177 -23.66 -24.10 -5.12
N LYS A 178 -24.56 -23.35 -4.48
CA LYS A 178 -24.84 -23.45 -3.05
C LYS A 178 -25.25 -24.87 -2.65
N SER A 179 -26.10 -25.51 -3.44
CA SER A 179 -26.54 -26.90 -3.21
C SER A 179 -25.43 -27.91 -3.45
N ALA A 180 -24.60 -27.69 -4.48
CA ALA A 180 -23.45 -28.53 -4.81
C ALA A 180 -22.34 -28.45 -3.74
N VAL A 181 -22.05 -27.25 -3.24
CA VAL A 181 -21.13 -27.05 -2.11
C VAL A 181 -21.65 -27.76 -0.85
N ASP A 182 -22.95 -27.67 -0.55
CA ASP A 182 -23.54 -28.42 0.57
C ASP A 182 -23.45 -29.94 0.37
N ALA A 183 -23.64 -30.43 -0.86
CA ALA A 183 -23.50 -31.85 -1.19
C ALA A 183 -22.05 -32.34 -1.05
N LEU A 184 -21.09 -31.54 -1.53
CA LEU A 184 -19.66 -31.82 -1.36
C LEU A 184 -19.26 -31.81 0.12
N PHE A 185 -19.72 -30.82 0.88
CA PHE A 185 -19.52 -30.80 2.33
C PHE A 185 -20.05 -32.07 3.01
N ARG A 186 -21.28 -32.51 2.67
CA ARG A 186 -21.84 -33.76 3.21
C ARG A 186 -21.02 -34.99 2.83
N LEU A 187 -20.51 -35.06 1.60
CA LEU A 187 -19.59 -36.13 1.19
C LEU A 187 -18.34 -36.13 2.06
N LEU A 188 -17.68 -34.97 2.21
CA LEU A 188 -16.45 -34.85 2.98
C LEU A 188 -16.68 -35.17 4.47
N LEU A 189 -17.82 -34.75 5.04
CA LEU A 189 -18.19 -35.07 6.42
C LEU A 189 -18.49 -36.56 6.62
N ASP A 190 -19.18 -37.20 5.67
CA ASP A 190 -19.40 -38.66 5.70
C ASP A 190 -18.08 -39.42 5.67
N ARG A 191 -17.12 -38.95 4.86
CA ARG A 191 -15.77 -39.51 4.79
C ARG A 191 -14.99 -39.32 6.08
N ALA A 192 -15.00 -38.11 6.64
CA ALA A 192 -14.34 -37.81 7.91
C ALA A 192 -14.85 -38.70 9.07
N CYS A 193 -16.13 -39.06 9.06
CA CYS A 193 -16.73 -39.93 10.07
C CYS A 193 -16.36 -41.43 9.94
N ARG A 194 -15.61 -41.84 8.91
CA ARG A 194 -15.23 -43.26 8.72
C ARG A 194 -14.12 -43.65 9.71
N PRO A 195 -14.23 -44.84 10.36
CA PRO A 195 -13.26 -45.26 11.35
C PRO A 195 -11.86 -45.47 10.74
N ASP A 196 -11.81 -46.11 9.56
CA ASP A 196 -10.56 -46.43 8.87
C ASP A 196 -10.09 -45.27 7.97
N SER A 197 -8.82 -44.88 8.10
CA SER A 197 -8.25 -43.73 7.36
C SER A 197 -8.25 -43.91 5.84
N ALA A 198 -8.21 -45.16 5.35
CA ALA A 198 -8.33 -45.46 3.93
C ALA A 198 -9.72 -45.11 3.36
N ASP A 199 -10.76 -45.18 4.20
CA ASP A 199 -12.14 -44.89 3.80
C ASP A 199 -12.49 -43.40 3.88
N ARG A 200 -11.65 -42.60 4.55
CA ARG A 200 -11.78 -41.14 4.64
C ARG A 200 -11.35 -40.38 3.38
N VAL A 201 -11.05 -41.11 2.31
CA VAL A 201 -10.60 -40.56 1.03
C VAL A 201 -11.80 -40.30 0.12
N ALA A 202 -11.87 -39.10 -0.47
CA ALA A 202 -12.76 -38.76 -1.58
C ALA A 202 -11.93 -38.61 -2.87
N SER A 203 -12.22 -39.44 -3.86
CA SER A 203 -11.57 -39.40 -5.16
C SER A 203 -12.06 -38.24 -6.02
N ARG A 204 -11.27 -37.84 -7.03
CA ARG A 204 -11.70 -36.86 -8.05
C ARG A 204 -13.08 -37.19 -8.66
N HIS A 205 -13.36 -38.48 -8.90
CA HIS A 205 -14.65 -38.92 -9.44
C HIS A 205 -15.81 -38.65 -8.48
N GLU A 206 -15.66 -39.00 -7.20
CA GLU A 206 -16.69 -38.78 -6.19
C GLU A 206 -16.97 -37.29 -5.95
N ILE A 207 -15.92 -36.45 -6.01
CA ILE A 207 -16.06 -35.00 -5.93
C ILE A 207 -16.88 -34.47 -7.11
N CYS A 208 -16.59 -34.90 -8.35
CA CYS A 208 -17.39 -34.53 -9.53
C CYS A 208 -18.86 -34.95 -9.38
N VAL A 209 -19.12 -36.16 -8.87
CA VAL A 209 -20.49 -36.66 -8.63
C VAL A 209 -21.22 -35.81 -7.59
N ALA A 210 -20.57 -35.47 -6.48
CA ALA A 210 -21.16 -34.64 -5.44
C ALA A 210 -21.53 -33.24 -5.95
N LEU A 211 -20.73 -32.68 -6.85
CA LEU A 211 -20.98 -31.38 -7.46
C LEU A 211 -21.96 -31.42 -8.64
N GLY A 212 -22.35 -32.61 -9.12
CA GLY A 212 -23.20 -32.76 -10.30
C GLY A 212 -22.52 -32.38 -11.62
N ILE A 213 -21.18 -32.47 -11.67
CA ILE A 213 -20.37 -32.07 -12.84
C ILE A 213 -19.89 -33.32 -13.59
N PRO A 214 -19.94 -33.37 -14.94
CA PRO A 214 -19.38 -34.48 -15.71
C PRO A 214 -17.87 -34.63 -15.45
N PRO A 215 -17.33 -35.86 -15.28
CA PRO A 215 -15.88 -36.06 -15.13
C PRO A 215 -15.05 -35.51 -16.31
N SER A 216 -15.65 -35.43 -17.50
CA SER A 216 -15.06 -34.83 -18.69
C SER A 216 -15.14 -33.29 -18.73
N ALA A 217 -16.04 -32.67 -17.96
CA ALA A 217 -16.15 -31.22 -17.84
C ALA A 217 -15.06 -30.63 -16.90
N ALA A 218 -14.36 -31.47 -16.14
CA ALA A 218 -13.13 -31.10 -15.45
C ALA A 218 -11.98 -30.74 -16.41
N ALA A 219 -12.11 -31.02 -17.71
CA ALA A 219 -11.23 -30.46 -18.73
C ALA A 219 -11.59 -28.99 -18.96
N VAL A 220 -11.05 -28.11 -18.12
CA VAL A 220 -11.16 -26.66 -18.22
C VAL A 220 -10.81 -26.21 -19.65
N VAL A 221 -11.66 -25.37 -20.25
CA VAL A 221 -11.38 -24.78 -21.57
C VAL A 221 -10.02 -24.09 -21.50
N PRO A 222 -9.04 -24.48 -22.33
CA PRO A 222 -7.74 -23.84 -22.31
C PRO A 222 -7.90 -22.35 -22.62
N TRP A 223 -7.18 -21.52 -21.89
CA TRP A 223 -7.12 -20.08 -22.09
C TRP A 223 -6.82 -19.71 -23.55
N ALA A 224 -5.91 -20.46 -24.19
CA ALA A 224 -5.56 -20.29 -25.60
C ALA A 224 -6.76 -20.53 -26.54
N GLY A 225 -6.91 -19.68 -27.56
CA GLY A 225 -7.98 -19.78 -28.55
C GLY A 225 -9.24 -19.05 -28.11
N GLN A 226 -10.38 -19.76 -28.06
CA GLN A 226 -11.71 -19.15 -27.93
C GLN A 226 -11.86 -18.27 -26.67
N MET A 227 -11.31 -18.66 -25.53
CA MET A 227 -11.45 -17.89 -24.28
C MET A 227 -10.66 -16.58 -24.34
N ARG A 228 -9.43 -16.61 -24.84
CA ARG A 228 -8.63 -15.41 -25.12
C ARG A 228 -9.31 -14.47 -26.10
N ASP A 229 -9.89 -15.00 -27.18
CA ASP A 229 -10.60 -14.17 -28.17
C ASP A 229 -11.85 -13.52 -27.58
N GLN A 230 -12.60 -14.26 -26.74
CA GLN A 230 -13.73 -13.73 -25.99
C GLN A 230 -13.31 -12.61 -25.04
N TYR A 231 -12.18 -12.77 -24.34
CA TYR A 231 -11.64 -11.74 -23.46
C TYR A 231 -11.29 -10.46 -24.23
N LEU A 232 -10.55 -10.58 -25.34
CA LEU A 232 -10.18 -9.42 -26.17
C LEU A 232 -11.42 -8.71 -26.74
N ALA A 233 -12.41 -9.49 -27.20
CA ALA A 233 -13.67 -8.94 -27.69
C ALA A 233 -14.46 -8.22 -26.58
N ALA A 234 -14.49 -8.77 -25.37
CA ALA A 234 -15.15 -8.15 -24.22
C ALA A 234 -14.46 -6.83 -23.82
N VAL A 235 -13.12 -6.79 -23.76
CA VAL A 235 -12.38 -5.55 -23.51
C VAL A 235 -12.67 -4.50 -24.58
N ALA A 236 -12.65 -4.89 -25.86
CA ALA A 236 -12.94 -3.98 -26.96
C ALA A 236 -14.38 -3.44 -26.90
N ALA A 237 -15.34 -4.27 -26.50
CA ALA A 237 -16.76 -3.89 -26.36
C ALA A 237 -17.01 -2.95 -25.18
N GLN A 238 -16.26 -3.08 -24.07
CA GLN A 238 -16.35 -2.15 -22.95
C GLN A 238 -15.98 -0.72 -23.37
N GLY A 239 -14.96 -0.60 -24.23
CA GLY A 239 -14.43 0.68 -24.70
C GLY A 239 -13.81 1.52 -23.58
N PHE A 240 -12.70 2.19 -23.86
CA PHE A 240 -12.14 3.16 -22.93
C PHE A 240 -11.34 4.21 -23.69
N ALA A 241 -11.67 5.48 -23.44
CA ALA A 241 -10.92 6.62 -23.91
C ALA A 241 -10.74 7.57 -22.72
N ALA A 242 -9.51 7.70 -22.24
CA ALA A 242 -9.19 8.70 -21.23
C ALA A 242 -9.44 10.10 -21.83
N ALA A 243 -10.09 10.98 -21.07
CA ALA A 243 -10.35 12.36 -21.50
C ALA A 243 -9.04 13.10 -21.82
N VAL A 244 -8.01 12.86 -21.01
CA VAL A 244 -6.63 13.31 -21.22
C VAL A 244 -5.71 12.10 -21.09
N PRO A 245 -4.85 11.78 -22.10
CA PRO A 245 -3.97 10.62 -22.06
C PRO A 245 -3.00 10.63 -20.87
N THR A 246 -2.77 9.46 -20.28
CA THR A 246 -1.84 9.32 -19.16
C THR A 246 -0.40 9.32 -19.66
N ARG A 247 0.50 10.01 -18.94
CA ARG A 247 1.93 10.08 -19.27
C ARG A 247 2.77 9.48 -18.15
N LEU A 248 3.81 8.76 -18.56
CA LEU A 248 4.78 8.15 -17.68
C LEU A 248 6.11 8.87 -17.81
N ARG A 249 6.84 8.95 -16.71
CA ARG A 249 8.23 9.38 -16.69
C ARG A 249 9.09 8.16 -16.39
N LEU A 250 9.93 7.78 -17.34
CA LEU A 250 10.88 6.69 -17.16
C LEU A 250 12.04 7.19 -16.26
N GLU A 251 12.26 6.51 -15.14
CA GLU A 251 13.40 6.78 -14.26
C GLU A 251 14.63 6.02 -14.77
N VAL A 252 15.42 6.66 -15.62
CA VAL A 252 16.72 6.15 -16.06
C VAL A 252 17.81 6.57 -15.08
N SER A 253 18.74 5.66 -14.77
CA SER A 253 19.88 5.89 -13.88
C SER A 253 20.77 7.08 -14.31
N SER A 254 20.72 7.49 -15.58
CA SER A 254 21.51 8.58 -16.18
C SER A 254 20.99 10.00 -15.88
N GLY A 255 19.89 10.16 -15.12
CA GLY A 255 19.40 11.47 -14.67
C GLY A 255 18.60 12.27 -15.70
N THR A 256 18.62 11.89 -16.98
CA THR A 256 17.68 12.37 -18.00
C THR A 256 16.45 11.48 -17.97
N ALA A 257 15.42 11.93 -17.26
CA ALA A 257 14.14 11.24 -17.28
C ALA A 257 13.40 11.59 -18.57
N GLU A 258 12.98 10.57 -19.30
CA GLU A 258 12.24 10.70 -20.55
C GLU A 258 10.74 10.55 -20.27
N GLU A 259 9.94 11.44 -20.86
CA GLU A 259 8.49 11.30 -20.88
C GLU A 259 8.11 10.28 -21.96
N VAL A 260 7.40 9.23 -21.57
CA VAL A 260 6.99 8.12 -22.44
C VAL A 260 5.48 7.89 -22.35
N GLY A 261 4.92 7.32 -23.41
CA GLY A 261 3.53 6.90 -23.43
C GLY A 261 3.29 5.60 -22.65
N MET A 262 2.02 5.26 -22.46
CA MET A 262 1.60 4.01 -21.81
C MET A 262 2.01 2.75 -22.60
N ASP A 263 2.23 2.87 -23.91
CA ASP A 263 2.71 1.81 -24.80
C ASP A 263 4.09 1.26 -24.41
N ALA A 264 4.90 2.04 -23.69
CA ALA A 264 6.17 1.56 -23.13
C ALA A 264 5.99 0.36 -22.17
N LEU A 265 4.82 0.23 -21.55
CA LEU A 265 4.47 -0.90 -20.68
C LEU A 265 4.04 -2.16 -21.47
N LEU A 266 3.73 -2.04 -22.76
CA LEU A 266 3.39 -3.17 -23.64
C LEU A 266 4.61 -3.84 -24.28
N GLY A 267 5.81 -3.28 -24.14
CA GLY A 267 7.02 -3.77 -24.81
C GLY A 267 7.30 -5.28 -24.64
N ASP A 268 8.04 -5.84 -25.60
CA ASP A 268 8.25 -7.29 -25.77
C ASP A 268 9.18 -7.96 -24.75
N GLY A 269 9.70 -7.20 -23.77
CA GLY A 269 10.56 -7.73 -22.71
C GLY A 269 9.77 -8.42 -21.60
N LEU A 270 10.36 -9.44 -20.98
CA LEU A 270 9.79 -10.16 -19.83
C LEU A 270 10.16 -9.51 -18.48
N ALA A 271 10.96 -8.45 -18.49
CA ALA A 271 11.32 -7.72 -17.28
C ALA A 271 10.08 -7.03 -16.68
N PRO A 272 9.88 -7.14 -15.35
CA PRO A 272 8.75 -6.48 -14.70
C PRO A 272 8.86 -4.95 -14.80
N ALA A 273 7.73 -4.27 -14.74
CA ALA A 273 7.67 -2.82 -14.63
C ALA A 273 7.03 -2.41 -13.31
N ALA A 274 7.59 -1.37 -12.68
CA ALA A 274 7.05 -0.75 -11.47
C ALA A 274 6.63 0.68 -11.78
N VAL A 275 5.36 1.00 -11.60
CA VAL A 275 4.77 2.31 -11.84
C VAL A 275 4.33 2.91 -10.50
N ALA A 276 4.87 4.08 -10.16
CA ALA A 276 4.53 4.77 -8.92
C ALA A 276 3.79 6.09 -9.20
N GLY A 277 2.80 6.43 -8.38
CA GLY A 277 2.14 7.73 -8.44
C GLY A 277 1.26 7.97 -7.21
N PRO A 278 1.19 9.22 -6.71
CA PRO A 278 0.40 9.52 -5.52
C PRO A 278 -1.09 9.18 -5.69
N THR A 279 -1.82 9.17 -4.59
CA THR A 279 -3.28 8.96 -4.58
C THR A 279 -3.96 9.93 -5.55
N GLY A 280 -4.84 9.42 -6.41
CA GLY A 280 -5.53 10.18 -7.46
C GLY A 280 -4.68 10.60 -8.67
N ALA A 281 -3.41 10.18 -8.78
CA ALA A 281 -2.57 10.45 -9.96
C ALA A 281 -3.02 9.75 -11.26
N GLY A 282 -4.10 8.96 -11.23
CA GLY A 282 -4.63 8.24 -12.39
C GLY A 282 -4.05 6.84 -12.60
N LYS A 283 -3.57 6.15 -11.55
CA LYS A 283 -3.05 4.76 -11.65
C LYS A 283 -4.05 3.78 -12.27
N SER A 284 -5.25 3.69 -11.70
CA SER A 284 -6.29 2.80 -12.21
C SER A 284 -6.79 3.23 -13.60
N THR A 285 -6.80 4.53 -13.89
CA THR A 285 -7.05 5.08 -15.24
C THR A 285 -5.98 4.60 -16.23
N ALA A 286 -4.71 4.63 -15.85
CA ALA A 286 -3.59 4.16 -16.64
C ALA A 286 -3.69 2.64 -16.90
N ALA A 287 -4.06 1.85 -15.90
CA ALA A 287 -4.25 0.41 -16.06
C ALA A 287 -5.38 0.10 -17.06
N ARG A 288 -6.49 0.85 -17.01
CA ARG A 288 -7.60 0.74 -17.97
C ARG A 288 -7.21 1.19 -19.38
N GLU A 289 -6.45 2.28 -19.49
CA GLU A 289 -5.88 2.78 -20.75
C GLU A 289 -4.97 1.72 -21.40
N LEU A 290 -4.06 1.14 -20.62
CA LEU A 290 -3.17 0.07 -21.05
C LEU A 290 -3.94 -1.16 -21.54
N ARG A 291 -5.02 -1.53 -20.82
CA ARG A 291 -5.89 -2.65 -21.20
C ARG A 291 -6.58 -2.42 -22.55
N ALA A 292 -7.15 -1.23 -22.75
CA ALA A 292 -7.79 -0.87 -24.01
C ALA A 292 -6.78 -0.79 -25.17
N MET A 293 -5.60 -0.22 -24.93
CA MET A 293 -4.51 -0.18 -25.92
C MET A 293 -4.03 -1.58 -26.30
N GLY A 294 -3.85 -2.47 -25.32
CA GLY A 294 -3.47 -3.85 -25.57
C GLY A 294 -4.48 -4.57 -26.45
N ALA A 295 -5.78 -4.47 -26.13
CA ALA A 295 -6.83 -5.07 -26.92
C ALA A 295 -6.88 -4.54 -28.37
N ALA A 296 -6.68 -3.23 -28.57
CA ALA A 296 -6.58 -2.63 -29.91
C ALA A 296 -5.39 -3.16 -30.72
N GLN A 297 -4.32 -3.63 -30.06
CA GLN A 297 -3.15 -4.25 -30.66
C GLN A 297 -3.20 -5.79 -30.70
N GLY A 298 -4.31 -6.41 -30.27
CA GLY A 298 -4.43 -7.86 -30.15
C GLY A 298 -3.56 -8.49 -29.05
N ARG A 299 -3.03 -7.66 -28.13
CA ARG A 299 -2.24 -8.07 -26.96
C ARG A 299 -3.14 -8.22 -25.74
N VAL A 300 -2.96 -9.30 -24.98
CA VAL A 300 -3.72 -9.53 -23.75
C VAL A 300 -3.10 -8.71 -22.63
N VAL A 301 -3.92 -7.86 -22.02
CA VAL A 301 -3.58 -7.16 -20.78
C VAL A 301 -4.66 -7.50 -19.75
N VAL A 302 -4.28 -8.16 -18.68
CA VAL A 302 -5.17 -8.50 -17.56
C VAL A 302 -4.89 -7.54 -16.42
N VAL A 303 -5.92 -6.88 -15.90
CA VAL A 303 -5.80 -5.90 -14.81
C VAL A 303 -6.45 -6.50 -13.56
N ALA A 304 -5.62 -6.83 -12.58
CA ALA A 304 -6.03 -7.34 -11.29
C ALA A 304 -5.85 -6.28 -10.20
N HIS A 305 -6.65 -6.38 -9.15
CA HIS A 305 -6.63 -5.49 -7.99
C HIS A 305 -5.95 -6.20 -6.83
N ALA A 306 -4.84 -5.66 -6.32
CA ALA A 306 -4.11 -6.26 -5.19
C ALA A 306 -5.02 -6.43 -3.96
N GLU A 307 -6.03 -5.58 -3.80
CA GLU A 307 -7.04 -5.65 -2.75
C GLU A 307 -7.87 -6.95 -2.77
N THR A 308 -7.96 -7.63 -3.92
CA THR A 308 -8.63 -8.95 -4.04
C THR A 308 -7.66 -10.12 -3.85
N TYR A 309 -6.36 -9.85 -3.66
CA TYR A 309 -5.35 -10.88 -3.46
C TYR A 309 -5.52 -11.61 -2.13
N ILE A 310 -5.34 -12.94 -2.20
CA ILE A 310 -5.30 -13.82 -1.04
C ILE A 310 -3.91 -14.47 -1.04
N PRO A 311 -3.18 -14.46 0.10
CA PRO A 311 -1.85 -15.06 0.22
C PRO A 311 -1.77 -16.47 -0.38
N GLY A 312 -0.77 -16.70 -1.24
CA GLY A 312 -0.52 -17.99 -1.88
C GLY A 312 -1.41 -18.32 -3.09
N ARG A 313 -2.20 -17.36 -3.60
CA ARG A 313 -3.26 -17.57 -4.62
C ARG A 313 -3.22 -16.56 -5.75
N ILE A 314 -2.04 -16.25 -6.30
CA ILE A 314 -1.92 -15.34 -7.44
C ILE A 314 -2.67 -15.80 -8.71
N ASP A 315 -2.84 -17.11 -8.88
CA ASP A 315 -3.66 -17.69 -9.95
C ASP A 315 -5.14 -17.34 -9.79
N ALA A 316 -5.66 -17.36 -8.56
CA ALA A 316 -7.01 -16.90 -8.26
C ALA A 316 -7.19 -15.40 -8.51
N LEU A 317 -6.20 -14.58 -8.13
CA LEU A 317 -6.20 -13.13 -8.42
C LEU A 317 -6.30 -12.86 -9.93
N THR A 318 -5.53 -13.60 -10.74
CA THR A 318 -5.54 -13.44 -12.20
C THR A 318 -6.84 -13.95 -12.81
N ALA A 319 -7.37 -15.06 -12.30
CA ALA A 319 -8.66 -15.60 -12.72
C ALA A 319 -9.82 -14.62 -12.40
N ASP A 320 -9.80 -14.01 -11.22
CA ASP A 320 -10.75 -12.99 -10.79
C ASP A 320 -10.79 -11.79 -11.74
N ALA A 321 -9.62 -11.31 -12.18
CA ALA A 321 -9.49 -10.23 -13.15
C ALA A 321 -10.04 -10.59 -14.55
N VAL A 322 -9.90 -11.86 -14.96
CA VAL A 322 -10.48 -12.36 -16.21
C VAL A 322 -12.01 -12.48 -16.09
N ALA A 323 -12.49 -13.00 -14.95
CA ALA A 323 -13.92 -13.13 -14.66
C ALA A 323 -14.62 -11.77 -14.66
N ASP A 324 -13.99 -10.73 -14.11
CA ASP A 324 -14.51 -9.37 -14.08
C ASP A 324 -14.79 -8.83 -15.49
N VAL A 325 -13.85 -9.03 -16.43
CA VAL A 325 -14.02 -8.59 -17.82
C VAL A 325 -15.08 -9.41 -18.55
N LEU A 326 -15.12 -10.73 -18.34
CA LEU A 326 -16.05 -11.63 -19.01
C LEU A 326 -17.47 -11.59 -18.41
N GLY A 327 -17.63 -11.03 -17.20
CA GLY A 327 -18.91 -10.98 -16.48
C GLY A 327 -19.40 -12.35 -16.01
N ARG A 328 -18.50 -13.32 -15.80
CA ARG A 328 -18.81 -14.68 -15.33
C ARG A 328 -17.64 -15.29 -14.59
N ASP A 329 -17.93 -16.20 -13.65
CA ASP A 329 -16.90 -16.96 -12.95
C ASP A 329 -16.01 -17.74 -13.94
N VAL A 330 -14.69 -17.74 -13.68
CA VAL A 330 -13.73 -18.59 -14.38
C VAL A 330 -12.90 -19.42 -13.40
N PRO A 331 -12.47 -20.64 -13.77
CA PRO A 331 -11.67 -21.50 -12.88
C PRO A 331 -10.31 -20.88 -12.55
N THR A 332 -9.74 -21.23 -11.38
CA THR A 332 -8.41 -20.76 -10.95
C THR A 332 -7.32 -21.12 -11.97
N LEU A 333 -7.48 -22.29 -12.60
CA LEU A 333 -6.56 -22.79 -13.63
C LEU A 333 -6.43 -21.84 -14.82
N THR A 334 -7.48 -21.09 -15.18
CA THR A 334 -7.43 -20.07 -16.24
C THR A 334 -6.43 -18.99 -15.88
N GLY A 335 -6.44 -18.49 -14.64
CA GLY A 335 -5.47 -17.49 -14.17
C GLY A 335 -4.03 -18.00 -14.21
N ARG A 336 -3.81 -19.27 -13.85
CA ARG A 336 -2.49 -19.92 -13.99
C ARG A 336 -2.03 -20.00 -15.45
N GLN A 337 -2.92 -20.31 -16.38
CA GLN A 337 -2.61 -20.37 -17.82
C GLN A 337 -2.28 -18.98 -18.38
N VAL A 338 -3.00 -17.94 -17.96
CA VAL A 338 -2.72 -16.53 -18.29
C VAL A 338 -1.31 -16.14 -17.82
N LEU A 339 -0.98 -16.42 -16.56
CA LEU A 339 0.35 -16.14 -16.00
C LEU A 339 1.49 -16.87 -16.73
N ALA A 340 1.21 -18.05 -17.30
CA ALA A 340 2.17 -18.84 -18.05
C ALA A 340 2.27 -18.46 -19.53
N GLU A 341 1.34 -17.67 -20.08
CA GLU A 341 1.32 -17.32 -21.51
C GLU A 341 2.34 -16.22 -21.84
N PRO A 342 3.33 -16.48 -22.72
CA PRO A 342 4.22 -15.45 -23.21
C PRO A 342 3.47 -14.38 -24.02
N GLY A 343 3.83 -13.11 -23.84
CA GLY A 343 3.23 -11.98 -24.55
C GLY A 343 1.95 -11.42 -23.91
N THR A 344 1.49 -12.04 -22.81
CA THR A 344 0.46 -11.46 -21.93
C THR A 344 1.10 -10.49 -20.94
N VAL A 345 0.40 -9.39 -20.64
CA VAL A 345 0.77 -8.45 -19.59
C VAL A 345 -0.23 -8.60 -18.44
N VAL A 346 0.25 -8.91 -17.24
CA VAL A 346 -0.57 -8.90 -16.02
C VAL A 346 -0.21 -7.66 -15.22
N VAL A 347 -1.22 -6.81 -15.05
CA VAL A 347 -1.16 -5.57 -14.30
C VAL A 347 -1.76 -5.84 -12.91
N ILE A 348 -1.00 -5.56 -11.86
CA ILE A 348 -1.49 -5.59 -10.48
C ILE A 348 -1.56 -4.14 -10.00
N ASP A 349 -2.78 -3.60 -9.94
CA ASP A 349 -3.07 -2.27 -9.40
C ASP A 349 -3.24 -2.36 -7.88
N GLY A 350 -2.90 -1.29 -7.14
CA GLY A 350 -3.11 -1.25 -5.70
C GLY A 350 -2.00 -1.92 -4.83
N VAL A 351 -0.80 -2.16 -5.35
CA VAL A 351 0.25 -2.90 -4.60
C VAL A 351 0.68 -2.18 -3.33
N SER A 352 0.64 -0.84 -3.29
CA SER A 352 0.98 -0.08 -2.08
C SER A 352 -0.19 0.06 -1.12
N GLU A 353 -1.39 -0.31 -1.55
CA GLU A 353 -2.66 -0.13 -0.87
C GLU A 353 -3.01 -1.35 0.00
N VAL A 354 -2.32 -2.48 -0.19
CA VAL A 354 -2.43 -3.67 0.66
C VAL A 354 -1.40 -3.66 1.80
N PRO A 355 -1.73 -4.23 2.99
CA PRO A 355 -0.83 -4.30 4.14
C PRO A 355 0.51 -5.00 3.85
N GLU A 356 1.54 -4.70 4.63
CA GLU A 356 2.89 -5.29 4.46
C GLU A 356 2.90 -6.83 4.44
N PRO A 357 2.21 -7.55 5.35
CA PRO A 357 2.17 -9.02 5.30
C PRO A 357 1.54 -9.56 4.00
N VAL A 358 0.60 -8.83 3.42
CA VAL A 358 -0.04 -9.18 2.15
C VAL A 358 0.91 -8.94 0.98
N ARG A 359 1.70 -7.86 1.03
CA ARG A 359 2.77 -7.59 0.05
C ARG A 359 3.86 -8.66 0.11
N ASP A 360 4.27 -9.09 1.30
CA ASP A 360 5.28 -10.14 1.47
C ASP A 360 4.82 -11.47 0.90
N ALA A 361 3.56 -11.84 1.14
CA ALA A 361 2.94 -13.01 0.52
C ALA A 361 2.87 -12.90 -1.01
N LEU A 362 2.52 -11.71 -1.54
CA LEU A 362 2.54 -11.47 -2.97
C LEU A 362 3.96 -11.57 -3.54
N ALA A 363 4.97 -11.10 -2.81
CA ALA A 363 6.38 -11.21 -3.18
C ALA A 363 6.83 -12.67 -3.29
N GLU A 364 6.36 -13.53 -2.38
CA GLU A 364 6.59 -14.97 -2.41
C GLU A 364 6.03 -15.60 -3.68
N ASP A 365 4.75 -15.36 -3.98
CA ASP A 365 4.08 -15.89 -5.17
C ASP A 365 4.73 -15.41 -6.48
N LEU A 366 5.20 -14.16 -6.49
CA LEU A 366 5.87 -13.57 -7.64
C LEU A 366 7.33 -14.00 -7.81
N ARG A 367 7.96 -14.59 -6.79
CA ARG A 367 9.39 -14.88 -6.83
C ARG A 367 9.76 -15.80 -7.97
N THR A 368 9.08 -16.93 -8.11
CA THR A 368 9.40 -17.95 -9.13
C THR A 368 9.08 -17.45 -10.54
N PRO A 369 7.89 -16.89 -10.84
CA PRO A 369 7.59 -16.34 -12.16
C PRO A 369 8.58 -15.25 -12.59
N VAL A 370 8.93 -14.32 -11.70
CA VAL A 370 9.85 -13.21 -12.02
C VAL A 370 11.28 -13.69 -12.19
N ALA A 371 11.78 -14.55 -11.30
CA ALA A 371 13.17 -15.03 -11.36
C ALA A 371 13.43 -15.93 -12.57
N THR A 372 12.43 -16.72 -13.00
CA THR A 372 12.57 -17.57 -14.19
C THR A 372 12.48 -16.79 -15.50
N GLY A 373 11.91 -15.57 -15.47
CA GLY A 373 11.72 -14.74 -16.67
C GLY A 373 10.91 -15.47 -17.73
N ARG A 374 9.88 -16.23 -17.34
CA ARG A 374 8.99 -16.99 -18.24
C ARG A 374 7.53 -16.65 -17.95
N GLY A 375 6.72 -16.65 -19.01
CA GLY A 375 5.28 -16.41 -18.93
C GLY A 375 4.91 -14.94 -19.17
N ALA A 376 3.92 -14.46 -18.43
CA ALA A 376 3.40 -13.11 -18.56
C ALA A 376 4.39 -12.06 -18.03
N ARG A 377 4.42 -10.89 -18.68
CA ARG A 377 5.11 -9.71 -18.17
C ARG A 377 4.28 -9.11 -17.04
N LEU A 378 4.92 -8.75 -15.93
CA LEU A 378 4.25 -8.13 -14.79
C LEU A 378 4.41 -6.60 -14.79
N VAL A 379 3.32 -5.89 -14.56
CA VAL A 379 3.30 -4.44 -14.34
C VAL A 379 2.65 -4.18 -13.00
N LEU A 380 3.38 -3.56 -12.07
CA LEU A 380 2.92 -3.31 -10.72
C LEU A 380 2.65 -1.81 -10.55
N LEU A 381 1.47 -1.43 -10.06
CA LEU A 381 1.13 -0.04 -9.76
C LEU A 381 0.95 0.16 -8.25
N GLY A 382 1.35 1.33 -7.76
CA GLY A 382 1.09 1.73 -6.38
C GLY A 382 1.54 3.17 -6.06
N ARG A 383 1.29 3.62 -4.83
CA ARG A 383 1.63 4.98 -4.36
C ARG A 383 3.12 5.28 -4.41
N GLY A 384 3.95 4.31 -3.98
CA GLY A 384 5.38 4.51 -3.76
C GLY A 384 6.21 3.43 -4.44
N LEU A 385 7.28 3.85 -5.12
CA LEU A 385 8.15 2.92 -5.84
C LEU A 385 8.82 1.91 -4.89
N ALA A 386 9.10 2.28 -3.64
CA ALA A 386 9.67 1.37 -2.64
C ALA A 386 8.70 0.21 -2.32
N ALA A 387 7.44 0.53 -2.00
CA ALA A 387 6.41 -0.47 -1.72
C ALA A 387 6.15 -1.35 -2.95
N VAL A 388 6.03 -0.76 -4.15
CA VAL A 388 5.85 -1.53 -5.40
C VAL A 388 7.05 -2.44 -5.69
N ARG A 389 8.28 -2.02 -5.35
CA ARG A 389 9.47 -2.86 -5.55
C ARG A 389 9.66 -3.93 -4.49
N SER A 390 9.05 -3.77 -3.31
CA SER A 390 9.17 -4.76 -2.22
C SER A 390 8.62 -6.13 -2.62
N VAL A 391 7.66 -6.18 -3.56
CA VAL A 391 7.07 -7.43 -4.04
C VAL A 391 7.86 -8.10 -5.17
N LEU A 392 9.01 -7.54 -5.56
CA LEU A 392 9.87 -8.11 -6.60
C LEU A 392 11.16 -8.68 -5.98
N PRO A 393 11.71 -9.79 -6.51
CA PRO A 393 13.00 -10.31 -6.07
C PRO A 393 14.11 -9.29 -6.22
N ALA A 394 15.05 -9.25 -5.28
CA ALA A 394 16.22 -8.36 -5.32
C ALA A 394 17.10 -8.57 -6.58
N SER A 395 17.08 -9.79 -7.14
CA SER A 395 17.77 -10.14 -8.39
C SER A 395 17.09 -9.58 -9.64
N SER A 396 15.87 -9.04 -9.53
CA SER A 396 15.15 -8.44 -10.64
C SER A 396 15.46 -6.94 -10.77
N THR A 397 15.68 -6.49 -12.00
CA THR A 397 15.85 -5.08 -12.35
C THR A 397 14.61 -4.56 -13.08
N PRO A 398 13.53 -4.18 -12.36
CA PRO A 398 12.33 -3.69 -13.01
C PRO A 398 12.58 -2.34 -13.70
N SER A 399 11.91 -2.12 -14.83
CA SER A 399 11.77 -0.78 -15.41
C SER A 399 10.93 0.07 -14.48
N ARG A 400 11.39 1.30 -14.17
CA ARG A 400 10.78 2.16 -13.17
C ARG A 400 10.12 3.35 -13.84
N PHE A 401 8.84 3.53 -13.56
CA PHE A 401 8.06 4.62 -14.09
C PHE A 401 7.42 5.41 -12.95
N ARG A 402 7.26 6.70 -13.17
CA ARG A 402 6.35 7.53 -12.36
C ARG A 402 5.23 8.08 -13.21
N LEU A 403 4.02 8.08 -12.69
CA LEU A 403 2.94 8.86 -13.27
C LEU A 403 3.27 10.33 -13.13
N GLU A 404 3.19 11.03 -14.25
CA GLU A 404 3.46 12.46 -14.26
C GLU A 404 2.21 13.24 -13.83
N PRO A 405 2.31 14.12 -12.83
CA PRO A 405 1.22 15.04 -12.50
C PRO A 405 0.78 15.83 -13.71
N PHE A 406 -0.47 16.27 -13.75
CA PHE A 406 -0.94 17.06 -14.87
C PHE A 406 -0.23 18.42 -14.90
N GLY A 407 0.62 18.60 -15.92
CA GLY A 407 1.16 19.91 -16.27
C GLY A 407 0.05 20.90 -16.64
N ARG A 408 0.39 22.18 -16.75
CA ARG A 408 -0.59 23.24 -17.03
C ARG A 408 -1.42 22.97 -18.29
N GLU A 409 -0.79 22.47 -19.35
CA GLU A 409 -1.46 22.13 -20.61
C GLU A 409 -2.55 21.05 -20.43
N ARG A 410 -2.21 19.95 -19.75
CA ARG A 410 -3.17 18.87 -19.45
C ARG A 410 -4.31 19.30 -18.53
N ARG A 411 -4.01 20.16 -17.54
CA ARG A 411 -5.03 20.74 -16.65
C ARG A 411 -5.99 21.65 -17.41
N ARG A 412 -5.47 22.45 -18.36
CA ARG A 412 -6.28 23.27 -19.27
C ARG A 412 -7.17 22.41 -20.16
N ALA A 413 -6.62 21.37 -20.79
CA ALA A 413 -7.39 20.45 -21.61
C ALA A 413 -8.56 19.82 -20.82
N LEU A 414 -8.33 19.43 -19.57
CA LEU A 414 -9.40 18.92 -18.70
C LEU A 414 -10.48 19.96 -18.41
N ALA A 415 -10.11 21.23 -18.21
CA ALA A 415 -11.06 22.33 -18.04
C ALA A 415 -11.89 22.59 -19.31
N GLU A 416 -11.27 22.54 -20.48
CA GLU A 416 -11.94 22.66 -21.79
C GLU A 416 -12.97 21.53 -22.00
N ILE A 417 -12.62 20.30 -21.60
CA ILE A 417 -13.52 19.14 -21.64
C ILE A 417 -14.69 19.31 -20.66
N ALA A 418 -14.43 19.78 -19.44
CA ALA A 418 -15.46 19.99 -18.42
C ALA A 418 -16.52 21.03 -18.86
N LEU A 419 -16.11 22.03 -19.65
CA LEU A 419 -16.97 23.05 -20.25
C LEU A 419 -17.74 22.57 -21.51
N ARG A 420 -17.76 21.25 -21.78
CA ARG A 420 -18.48 20.60 -22.90
C ARG A 420 -18.02 21.03 -24.30
N GLY A 421 -16.74 21.39 -24.47
CA GLY A 421 -16.16 21.65 -25.79
C GLY A 421 -16.48 23.03 -26.38
N GLY A 422 -16.77 24.04 -25.54
CA GLY A 422 -16.84 25.43 -25.98
C GLY A 422 -15.46 25.99 -26.34
N ASP A 423 -15.35 26.65 -27.50
CA ASP A 423 -14.13 27.34 -27.99
C ASP A 423 -13.65 28.52 -27.11
N ASP A 424 -14.27 28.76 -25.95
CA ASP A 424 -13.93 29.91 -25.11
C ASP A 424 -12.75 29.60 -24.18
N ALA A 425 -11.56 29.62 -24.80
CA ALA A 425 -10.26 29.53 -24.17
C ALA A 425 -10.09 30.41 -22.91
N VAL A 426 -10.82 31.53 -22.83
CA VAL A 426 -10.78 32.46 -21.69
C VAL A 426 -11.57 31.90 -20.50
N GLU A 427 -12.75 31.32 -20.75
CA GLU A 427 -13.58 30.73 -19.71
C GLU A 427 -12.90 29.50 -19.06
N ALA A 428 -12.23 28.66 -19.86
CA ALA A 428 -11.45 27.54 -19.36
C ALA A 428 -10.31 27.98 -18.43
N ASP A 429 -9.61 29.07 -18.77
CA ASP A 429 -8.55 29.63 -17.92
C ASP A 429 -9.09 30.21 -16.61
N VAL A 430 -10.27 30.84 -16.64
CA VAL A 430 -10.93 31.39 -15.43
C VAL A 430 -11.35 30.26 -14.49
N VAL A 431 -12.02 29.24 -15.01
CA VAL A 431 -12.46 28.08 -14.23
C VAL A 431 -11.27 27.30 -13.67
N LEU A 432 -10.21 27.12 -14.46
CA LEU A 432 -8.98 26.50 -14.00
C LEU A 432 -8.31 27.32 -12.88
N ALA A 433 -8.22 28.64 -13.02
CA ALA A 433 -7.64 29.51 -11.99
C ALA A 433 -8.44 29.44 -10.67
N GLN A 434 -9.77 29.36 -10.74
CA GLN A 434 -10.61 29.18 -9.56
C GLN A 434 -10.38 27.81 -8.89
N ALA A 435 -10.25 26.74 -9.68
CA ALA A 435 -9.93 25.41 -9.17
C ALA A 435 -8.53 25.38 -8.52
N GLU A 436 -7.52 25.98 -9.16
CA GLU A 436 -6.15 26.07 -8.63
C GLU A 436 -6.08 26.87 -7.33
N ALA A 437 -6.83 27.97 -7.22
CA ALA A 437 -6.90 28.77 -6.01
C ALA A 437 -7.47 27.99 -4.82
N SER A 438 -8.40 27.07 -5.07
CA SER A 438 -9.09 26.28 -4.03
C SER A 438 -8.32 25.01 -3.65
N LEU A 439 -7.70 24.35 -4.63
CA LEU A 439 -6.98 23.08 -4.43
C LEU A 439 -5.50 23.27 -4.08
N GLY A 440 -4.89 24.39 -4.45
CA GLY A 440 -3.44 24.61 -4.35
C GLY A 440 -2.65 23.52 -5.08
N ASP A 441 -1.66 22.94 -4.42
CA ASP A 441 -0.82 21.87 -4.97
C ASP A 441 -1.62 20.61 -5.37
N ALA A 442 -2.82 20.42 -4.80
CA ALA A 442 -3.69 19.30 -5.15
C ALA A 442 -4.30 19.42 -6.55
N ALA A 443 -4.23 20.58 -7.21
CA ALA A 443 -4.73 20.75 -8.59
C ALA A 443 -3.96 19.90 -9.61
N GLY A 444 -2.75 19.42 -9.28
CA GLY A 444 -2.00 18.47 -10.11
C GLY A 444 -2.58 17.04 -10.14
N ASN A 445 -3.54 16.74 -9.25
CA ASN A 445 -4.26 15.46 -9.17
C ASN A 445 -5.46 15.49 -10.13
N PRO A 446 -5.48 14.66 -11.19
CA PRO A 446 -6.54 14.67 -12.20
C PRO A 446 -7.95 14.50 -11.63
N MET A 447 -8.14 13.57 -10.68
CA MET A 447 -9.45 13.27 -10.11
C MET A 447 -9.99 14.48 -9.31
N LEU A 448 -9.16 15.05 -8.45
CA LEU A 448 -9.53 16.22 -7.66
C LEU A 448 -9.85 17.43 -8.54
N LEU A 449 -9.04 17.63 -9.60
CA LEU A 449 -9.28 18.69 -10.56
C LEU A 449 -10.61 18.47 -11.29
N GLU A 450 -10.87 17.27 -11.81
CA GLU A 450 -12.13 16.93 -12.49
C GLU A 450 -13.36 17.17 -11.62
N MET A 451 -13.32 16.68 -10.37
CA MET A 451 -14.37 16.91 -9.37
C MET A 451 -14.63 18.40 -9.14
N THR A 452 -13.57 19.17 -8.93
CA THR A 452 -13.64 20.61 -8.64
C THR A 452 -14.16 21.40 -9.82
N LEU A 453 -13.68 21.10 -11.04
CA LEU A 453 -14.18 21.70 -12.28
C LEU A 453 -15.68 21.43 -12.44
N GLY A 454 -16.12 20.18 -12.18
CA GLY A 454 -17.54 19.81 -12.21
C GLY A 454 -18.41 20.62 -11.24
N LEU A 455 -17.92 20.88 -10.02
CA LEU A 455 -18.60 21.72 -9.04
C LEU A 455 -18.68 23.20 -9.48
N ILE A 456 -17.58 23.76 -9.99
CA ILE A 456 -17.54 25.16 -10.48
C ILE A 456 -18.53 25.34 -11.63
N VAL A 457 -18.51 24.43 -12.61
CA VAL A 457 -19.44 24.46 -13.76
C VAL A 457 -20.90 24.30 -13.32
N SER A 458 -21.13 23.58 -12.22
CA SER A 458 -22.47 23.41 -11.63
C SER A 458 -22.89 24.57 -10.71
N GLY A 459 -22.03 25.59 -10.52
CA GLY A 459 -22.31 26.73 -9.66
C GLY A 459 -22.33 26.41 -8.16
N VAL A 460 -21.70 25.31 -7.73
CA VAL A 460 -21.65 24.91 -6.32
C VAL A 460 -20.46 25.59 -5.64
N ALA A 461 -20.72 26.30 -4.54
CA ALA A 461 -19.69 26.97 -3.75
C ALA A 461 -18.97 25.99 -2.83
N PHE A 462 -17.66 26.19 -2.66
CA PHE A 462 -16.81 25.44 -1.73
C PHE A 462 -15.60 26.30 -1.34
N ASP A 463 -15.11 26.16 -0.12
CA ASP A 463 -14.05 27.01 0.44
C ASP A 463 -12.69 26.30 0.59
N ASP A 464 -12.69 24.96 0.58
CA ASP A 464 -11.49 24.15 0.71
C ASP A 464 -11.67 22.72 0.17
N ARG A 465 -10.60 21.94 0.27
CA ARG A 465 -10.55 20.55 -0.20
C ARG A 465 -11.64 19.68 0.42
N ALA A 466 -11.91 19.80 1.73
CA ALA A 466 -12.93 18.97 2.38
C ALA A 466 -14.34 19.34 1.91
N ALA A 467 -14.60 20.62 1.67
CA ALA A 467 -15.86 21.10 1.11
C ALA A 467 -16.10 20.56 -0.32
N VAL A 468 -15.05 20.39 -1.13
CA VAL A 468 -15.16 19.74 -2.46
C VAL A 468 -15.67 18.30 -2.33
N TYR A 469 -15.09 17.49 -1.42
CA TYR A 469 -15.57 16.12 -1.19
C TYR A 469 -17.02 16.10 -0.72
N GLY A 470 -17.37 16.93 0.26
CA GLY A 470 -18.75 17.03 0.77
C GLY A 470 -19.75 17.37 -0.33
N ALA A 471 -19.46 18.40 -1.13
CA ALA A 471 -20.30 18.84 -2.23
C ALA A 471 -20.47 17.76 -3.32
N VAL A 472 -19.40 17.00 -3.64
CA VAL A 472 -19.51 15.87 -4.58
C VAL A 472 -20.38 14.76 -4.01
N LEU A 473 -20.24 14.42 -2.72
CA LEU A 473 -21.10 13.42 -2.10
C LEU A 473 -22.57 13.82 -2.14
N ASP A 474 -22.87 15.08 -1.85
CA ASP A 474 -24.25 15.60 -1.89
C ASP A 474 -24.83 15.50 -3.31
N GLN A 475 -24.07 15.90 -4.35
CA GLN A 475 -24.49 15.72 -5.75
C GLN A 475 -24.70 14.25 -6.14
N LEU A 476 -23.86 13.34 -5.64
CA LEU A 476 -24.02 11.89 -5.88
C LEU A 476 -25.29 11.35 -5.22
N GLY A 477 -25.60 11.81 -4.00
CA GLY A 477 -26.85 11.48 -3.31
C GLY A 477 -28.09 11.96 -4.05
N GLU A 478 -28.06 13.22 -4.49
CA GLU A 478 -29.15 13.83 -5.27
C GLU A 478 -29.40 13.09 -6.58
N LYS A 479 -28.33 12.80 -7.35
CA LYS A 479 -28.43 12.05 -8.62
C LYS A 479 -28.96 10.63 -8.42
N ALA A 480 -28.59 9.98 -7.32
CA ALA A 480 -29.04 8.63 -7.00
C ALA A 480 -30.44 8.58 -6.36
N GLY A 481 -31.05 9.73 -6.03
CA GLY A 481 -32.35 9.80 -5.36
C GLY A 481 -32.33 9.22 -3.94
N VAL A 482 -31.17 9.23 -3.27
CA VAL A 482 -30.96 8.60 -1.96
C VAL A 482 -31.24 9.63 -0.86
N ALA A 483 -32.34 9.44 -0.12
CA ALA A 483 -32.59 10.18 1.11
C ALA A 483 -31.71 9.67 2.26
N GLY A 484 -31.21 10.57 3.12
CA GLY A 484 -30.46 10.18 4.32
C GLY A 484 -28.97 9.89 4.12
N LEU A 485 -28.35 10.38 3.05
CA LEU A 485 -26.92 10.18 2.77
C LEU A 485 -26.01 10.59 3.95
N GLY A 486 -26.41 11.56 4.75
CA GLY A 486 -25.66 11.97 5.94
C GLY A 486 -25.46 10.84 6.96
N ILE A 487 -26.47 9.98 7.17
CA ILE A 487 -26.35 8.80 8.06
C ILE A 487 -25.42 7.76 7.43
N ALA A 488 -25.56 7.53 6.12
CA ALA A 488 -24.68 6.64 5.38
C ALA A 488 -23.22 7.11 5.46
N GLN A 489 -22.94 8.40 5.27
CA GLN A 489 -21.59 8.95 5.38
C GLN A 489 -20.96 8.70 6.75
N VAL A 490 -21.73 8.85 7.85
CA VAL A 490 -21.23 8.60 9.21
C VAL A 490 -20.91 7.12 9.41
N LEU A 491 -21.82 6.21 9.04
CA LEU A 491 -21.59 4.77 9.20
C LEU A 491 -20.46 4.24 8.31
N LEU A 492 -20.41 4.67 7.05
CA LEU A 492 -19.31 4.35 6.14
C LEU A 492 -18.00 4.91 6.69
N GLY A 493 -18.01 6.14 7.22
CA GLY A 493 -16.85 6.74 7.86
C GLY A 493 -16.35 5.96 9.07
N ALA A 494 -17.24 5.44 9.91
CA ALA A 494 -16.87 4.56 11.02
C ALA A 494 -16.26 3.24 10.52
N CYS A 495 -16.86 2.61 9.50
CA CYS A 495 -16.33 1.39 8.89
C CYS A 495 -14.93 1.63 8.29
N PHE A 496 -14.74 2.72 7.55
CA PHE A 496 -13.44 3.05 6.97
C PHE A 496 -12.41 3.48 8.02
N ALA A 497 -12.80 4.14 9.11
CA ALA A 497 -11.91 4.43 10.22
C ALA A 497 -11.34 3.13 10.82
N ARG A 498 -12.20 2.13 11.05
CA ARG A 498 -11.78 0.80 11.51
C ARG A 498 -10.89 0.07 10.51
N LEU A 499 -11.21 0.12 9.22
CA LEU A 499 -10.36 -0.49 8.19
C LEU A 499 -8.98 0.18 8.15
N LEU A 500 -8.92 1.50 8.30
CA LEU A 500 -7.66 2.24 8.35
C LEU A 500 -6.83 1.90 9.60
N ASP A 501 -7.46 1.62 10.74
CA ASP A 501 -6.75 1.11 11.93
C ASP A 501 -6.14 -0.28 11.70
N GLU A 502 -6.65 -1.02 10.72
CA GLU A 502 -6.13 -2.30 10.23
C GLU A 502 -5.19 -2.14 9.01
N ASP A 503 -4.76 -0.92 8.72
CA ASP A 503 -3.86 -0.57 7.62
C ASP A 503 -4.42 -0.95 6.21
N ARG A 504 -5.76 -0.98 6.05
CA ARG A 504 -6.46 -1.28 4.78
C ARG A 504 -7.62 -0.32 4.49
N ARG A 505 -8.08 -0.27 3.23
CA ARG A 505 -9.21 0.58 2.77
C ARG A 505 -10.34 -0.22 2.13
N TYR A 506 -10.29 -1.54 2.26
CA TYR A 506 -11.16 -2.49 1.59
C TYR A 506 -11.48 -3.66 2.52
N ALA A 507 -12.57 -4.35 2.23
CA ALA A 507 -13.00 -5.54 2.94
C ALA A 507 -13.70 -6.50 1.98
N ASP A 508 -13.61 -7.81 2.24
CA ASP A 508 -14.48 -8.75 1.56
C ASP A 508 -15.96 -8.48 1.92
N PRO A 509 -16.93 -8.92 1.09
CA PRO A 509 -18.35 -8.64 1.31
C PRO A 509 -18.88 -9.00 2.70
N TYR A 510 -18.34 -10.04 3.34
CA TYR A 510 -18.80 -10.50 4.64
C TYR A 510 -18.23 -9.64 5.76
N THR A 511 -16.93 -9.38 5.74
CA THR A 511 -16.30 -8.45 6.70
C THR A 511 -16.94 -7.06 6.60
N TRP A 512 -17.17 -6.57 5.39
CA TRP A 512 -17.86 -5.30 5.16
C TRP A 512 -19.26 -5.29 5.79
N ARG A 513 -20.08 -6.30 5.52
CA ARG A 513 -21.43 -6.41 6.08
C ARG A 513 -21.41 -6.49 7.60
N ARG A 514 -20.47 -7.26 8.16
CA ARG A 514 -20.29 -7.37 9.61
C ARG A 514 -19.95 -6.03 10.24
N TYR A 515 -18.96 -5.30 9.70
CA TYR A 515 -18.60 -3.97 10.18
C TYR A 515 -19.77 -3.01 10.10
N LEU A 516 -20.48 -3.01 8.97
CA LEU A 516 -21.64 -2.14 8.81
C LEU A 516 -22.75 -2.44 9.84
N MET A 517 -22.98 -3.72 10.17
CA MET A 517 -23.95 -4.13 11.21
C MET A 517 -23.48 -3.76 12.61
N GLU A 518 -22.19 -3.96 12.93
CA GLU A 518 -21.59 -3.61 14.22
C GLU A 518 -21.65 -2.08 14.44
N GLU A 519 -21.27 -1.29 13.43
CA GLU A 519 -21.33 0.18 13.50
C GLU A 519 -22.76 0.70 13.54
N ALA A 520 -23.69 0.12 12.75
CA ALA A 520 -25.11 0.47 12.83
C ALA A 520 -25.67 0.25 14.24
N LYS A 521 -25.23 -0.82 14.92
CA LYS A 521 -25.61 -1.10 16.31
C LYS A 521 -24.95 -0.13 17.29
N ALA A 522 -23.67 0.17 17.13
CA ALA A 522 -22.93 1.09 18.00
C ALA A 522 -23.51 2.51 17.95
N GLN A 523 -23.98 2.94 16.78
CA GLN A 523 -24.56 4.26 16.56
C GLN A 523 -26.08 4.30 16.84
N ALA A 524 -26.73 3.16 17.08
CA ALA A 524 -28.19 3.11 17.25
C ALA A 524 -28.70 3.96 18.42
N ASP A 525 -27.92 4.07 19.49
CA ASP A 525 -28.26 4.87 20.67
C ASP A 525 -28.18 6.38 20.40
N LEU A 526 -27.38 6.80 19.42
CA LEU A 526 -27.16 8.20 19.06
C LEU A 526 -28.10 8.67 17.94
N ILE A 527 -28.36 7.82 16.94
CA ILE A 527 -29.02 8.19 15.69
C ILE A 527 -30.37 7.47 15.48
N GLY A 528 -30.74 6.56 16.39
CA GLY A 528 -31.93 5.69 16.28
C GLY A 528 -31.64 4.40 15.51
N PRO A 529 -32.64 3.49 15.36
CA PRO A 529 -32.45 2.22 14.68
C PRO A 529 -32.04 2.40 13.21
N ILE A 530 -30.94 1.77 12.80
CA ILE A 530 -30.42 1.87 11.43
C ILE A 530 -30.47 0.51 10.74
N ASP A 531 -31.04 0.49 9.53
CA ASP A 531 -30.97 -0.69 8.66
C ASP A 531 -29.67 -0.67 7.85
N ALA A 532 -28.71 -1.50 8.27
CA ALA A 532 -27.42 -1.64 7.59
C ALA A 532 -27.56 -2.05 6.12
N SER A 533 -28.58 -2.83 5.74
CA SER A 533 -28.80 -3.22 4.34
C SER A 533 -29.20 -2.03 3.48
N ALA A 534 -30.09 -1.17 4.00
CA ALA A 534 -30.51 0.04 3.31
C ALA A 534 -29.34 1.02 3.11
N ILE A 535 -28.42 1.09 4.07
CA ILE A 535 -27.20 1.90 3.98
C ILE A 535 -26.23 1.36 2.93
N ASP A 536 -26.03 0.04 2.89
CA ASP A 536 -25.20 -0.61 1.87
C ASP A 536 -25.76 -0.36 0.46
N ASP A 537 -27.06 -0.55 0.26
CA ASP A 537 -27.75 -0.30 -1.01
C ASP A 537 -27.71 1.18 -1.42
N ALA A 538 -27.85 2.09 -0.46
CA ALA A 538 -27.68 3.52 -0.68
C ALA A 538 -26.26 3.84 -1.16
N ALA A 539 -25.25 3.37 -0.42
CA ALA A 539 -23.84 3.62 -0.72
C ALA A 539 -23.43 3.08 -2.09
N ARG A 540 -23.93 1.89 -2.48
CA ARG A 540 -23.72 1.31 -3.81
C ARG A 540 -24.37 2.15 -4.91
N ARG A 541 -25.64 2.52 -4.75
CA ARG A 541 -26.37 3.29 -5.77
C ARG A 541 -25.81 4.69 -5.98
N SER A 542 -25.32 5.34 -4.92
CA SER A 542 -24.65 6.63 -5.01
C SER A 542 -23.18 6.53 -5.43
N GLY A 543 -22.64 5.32 -5.61
CA GLY A 543 -21.25 5.12 -6.03
C GLY A 543 -20.20 5.51 -4.98
N LEU A 544 -20.55 5.46 -3.69
CA LEU A 544 -19.60 5.73 -2.60
C LEU A 544 -18.67 4.55 -2.33
N ILE A 545 -19.21 3.36 -2.54
CA ILE A 545 -18.47 2.11 -2.48
C ILE A 545 -18.56 1.41 -3.83
N VAL A 546 -17.48 0.72 -4.18
CA VAL A 546 -17.35 -0.07 -5.40
C VAL A 546 -17.03 -1.52 -5.03
N ARG A 547 -17.33 -2.43 -5.96
CA ARG A 547 -16.92 -3.83 -5.90
C ARG A 547 -15.74 -4.02 -6.83
N LEU A 548 -14.62 -4.45 -6.28
CA LEU A 548 -13.39 -4.75 -7.01
C LEU A 548 -13.36 -6.23 -7.36
N GLY A 549 -13.04 -6.50 -8.63
CA GLY A 549 -12.97 -7.85 -9.17
C GLY A 549 -14.30 -8.60 -9.14
N HIS A 550 -14.28 -9.85 -9.58
CA HIS A 550 -15.44 -10.74 -9.52
C HIS A 550 -15.70 -11.28 -8.11
N ALA A 551 -14.68 -11.24 -7.24
CA ALA A 551 -14.76 -11.55 -5.83
C ALA A 551 -15.63 -10.58 -5.04
N GLU A 552 -15.91 -9.40 -5.63
CA GLU A 552 -16.75 -8.32 -5.12
C GLU A 552 -16.20 -7.64 -3.85
N THR A 553 -14.87 -7.60 -3.68
CA THR A 553 -14.24 -6.88 -2.56
C THR A 553 -14.74 -5.45 -2.52
N VAL A 554 -15.26 -5.04 -1.36
CA VAL A 554 -15.84 -3.71 -1.16
C VAL A 554 -14.73 -2.74 -0.82
N ALA A 555 -14.64 -1.66 -1.60
CA ALA A 555 -13.72 -0.55 -1.37
C ALA A 555 -14.46 0.78 -1.53
N ALA A 556 -13.87 1.88 -1.06
CA ALA A 556 -14.34 3.21 -1.46
C ALA A 556 -14.14 3.41 -2.97
N VAL A 557 -14.94 4.28 -3.59
CA VAL A 557 -14.78 4.65 -5.01
C VAL A 557 -13.37 5.14 -5.34
N HIS A 558 -12.71 5.74 -4.36
CA HIS A 558 -11.31 6.06 -4.37
C HIS A 558 -10.80 6.17 -2.94
N ASP A 559 -9.52 5.84 -2.70
CA ASP A 559 -8.92 5.84 -1.35
C ASP A 559 -9.13 7.15 -0.58
N SER A 560 -9.05 8.28 -1.28
CA SER A 560 -9.25 9.58 -0.64
C SER A 560 -10.66 9.78 -0.09
N PHE A 561 -11.67 9.08 -0.63
CA PHE A 561 -13.01 9.07 -0.05
C PHE A 561 -13.07 8.24 1.22
N ALA A 562 -12.32 7.12 1.31
CA ALA A 562 -12.17 6.40 2.57
C ALA A 562 -11.53 7.30 3.64
N ASP A 563 -10.44 7.98 3.29
CA ASP A 563 -9.75 8.92 4.18
C ASP A 563 -10.66 10.10 4.57
N TYR A 564 -11.42 10.67 3.62
CA TYR A 564 -12.37 11.75 3.88
C TYR A 564 -13.53 11.31 4.79
N LEU A 565 -14.17 10.16 4.50
CA LEU A 565 -15.30 9.66 5.29
C LEU A 565 -14.85 9.31 6.72
N ALA A 566 -13.67 8.70 6.88
CA ALA A 566 -13.07 8.45 8.19
C ALA A 566 -12.78 9.76 8.93
N GLY A 567 -12.17 10.75 8.26
CA GLY A 567 -11.93 12.08 8.82
C GLY A 567 -13.21 12.82 9.21
N LEU A 568 -14.28 12.68 8.41
CA LEU A 568 -15.60 13.22 8.71
C LEU A 568 -16.22 12.56 9.96
N ALA A 569 -16.09 11.24 10.11
CA ALA A 569 -16.57 10.52 11.28
C ALA A 569 -15.81 10.93 12.56
N LEU A 570 -14.49 11.12 12.46
CA LEU A 570 -13.66 11.66 13.54
C LEU A 570 -14.10 13.07 13.93
N ALA A 571 -14.23 13.98 12.96
CA ALA A 571 -14.65 15.37 13.19
C ALA A 571 -16.03 15.47 13.83
N ARG A 572 -16.93 14.53 13.54
CA ARG A 572 -18.28 14.46 14.12
C ARG A 572 -18.32 13.72 15.47
N GLY A 573 -17.20 13.17 15.94
CA GLY A 573 -17.13 12.37 17.16
C GLY A 573 -17.89 11.04 17.08
N ALA A 574 -18.18 10.55 15.87
CA ALA A 574 -18.81 9.25 15.66
C ALA A 574 -17.85 8.09 15.96
N VAL A 575 -16.55 8.35 15.80
CA VAL A 575 -15.45 7.48 16.20
C VAL A 575 -14.42 8.28 16.98
N ALA A 576 -13.71 7.63 17.91
CA ALA A 576 -12.62 8.25 18.65
C ALA A 576 -11.38 8.42 17.76
N PHE A 577 -10.50 9.36 18.12
CA PHE A 577 -9.18 9.43 17.50
C PHE A 577 -8.42 8.11 17.68
N PRO A 578 -7.68 7.66 16.66
CA PRO A 578 -6.93 6.42 16.73
C PRO A 578 -5.93 6.50 17.89
N THR A 579 -5.85 5.43 18.68
CA THR A 579 -4.93 5.35 19.82
C THR A 579 -3.47 5.26 19.38
N ASP A 580 -3.23 4.70 18.20
CA ASP A 580 -1.92 4.59 17.56
C ASP A 580 -1.96 5.31 16.22
N VAL A 581 -1.46 6.55 16.18
CA VAL A 581 -1.36 7.35 14.95
C VAL A 581 -0.11 6.91 14.21
N LYS A 582 -0.28 6.40 12.99
CA LYS A 582 0.80 5.84 12.16
C LYS A 582 1.05 6.67 10.90
N PRO A 583 2.23 6.57 10.27
CA PRO A 583 2.44 7.03 8.90
C PRO A 583 1.39 6.39 7.97
N GLY A 584 0.62 7.20 7.24
CA GLY A 584 -0.58 6.77 6.49
C GLY A 584 -1.89 7.39 7.00
N ASP A 585 -1.92 7.89 8.24
CA ASP A 585 -3.07 8.54 8.85
C ASP A 585 -3.20 10.04 8.53
N GLU A 586 -2.20 10.62 7.85
CA GLU A 586 -2.10 12.06 7.64
C GLU A 586 -3.36 12.61 6.95
N GLU A 587 -3.89 11.89 5.96
CA GLU A 587 -5.04 12.36 5.19
C GLU A 587 -6.35 12.30 5.98
N ARG A 588 -6.61 11.23 6.75
CA ARG A 588 -7.83 11.15 7.59
C ARG A 588 -7.83 12.23 8.68
N LEU A 589 -6.67 12.47 9.29
CA LEU A 589 -6.50 13.51 10.31
C LEU A 589 -6.57 14.92 9.70
N ALA A 590 -6.01 15.13 8.50
CA ALA A 590 -6.11 16.41 7.81
C ALA A 590 -7.58 16.74 7.44
N PHE A 591 -8.35 15.75 6.98
CA PHE A 591 -9.79 15.93 6.76
C PHE A 591 -10.54 16.19 8.07
N ALA A 592 -10.19 15.50 9.16
CA ALA A 592 -10.77 15.79 10.46
C ALA A 592 -10.51 17.25 10.90
N ALA A 593 -9.28 17.76 10.70
CA ALA A 593 -8.92 19.15 10.98
C ALA A 593 -9.66 20.16 10.08
N GLN A 594 -9.86 19.84 8.80
CA GLN A 594 -10.60 20.70 7.86
C GLN A 594 -12.09 20.79 8.20
N VAL A 595 -12.70 19.66 8.59
CA VAL A 595 -14.14 19.59 8.88
C VAL A 595 -14.47 20.06 10.29
N GLY A 596 -13.77 19.54 11.30
CA GLY A 596 -14.02 19.82 12.72
C GLY A 596 -13.21 20.98 13.29
N GLY A 597 -12.21 21.47 12.56
CA GLY A 597 -11.21 22.39 13.07
C GLY A 597 -10.04 21.67 13.75
N MET A 598 -8.94 22.40 13.94
CA MET A 598 -7.80 21.90 14.69
C MET A 598 -8.06 22.08 16.18
N ASP A 599 -8.34 21.04 16.95
CA ASP A 599 -8.43 21.15 18.41
C ASP A 599 -7.10 20.78 19.09
N ARG A 600 -7.06 20.95 20.42
CA ARG A 600 -5.85 20.66 21.20
C ARG A 600 -5.47 19.18 21.15
N THR A 601 -6.45 18.28 21.22
CA THR A 601 -6.24 16.82 21.22
C THR A 601 -5.60 16.38 19.91
N LEU A 602 -6.14 16.85 18.78
CA LEU A 602 -5.61 16.59 17.45
C LEU A 602 -4.22 17.21 17.25
N ALA A 603 -4.01 18.44 17.76
CA ALA A 603 -2.71 19.10 17.70
C ALA A 603 -1.63 18.34 18.46
N GLU A 604 -1.91 17.89 19.68
CA GLU A 604 -0.99 17.10 20.50
C GLU A 604 -0.71 15.74 19.84
N ALA A 605 -1.74 15.03 19.37
CA ALA A 605 -1.59 13.74 18.69
C ALA A 605 -0.72 13.82 17.43
N VAL A 606 -0.97 14.81 16.56
CA VAL A 606 -0.17 15.03 15.34
C VAL A 606 1.25 15.45 15.69
N ALA A 607 1.45 16.34 16.67
CA ALA A 607 2.77 16.82 17.03
C ALA A 607 3.66 15.73 17.63
N GLU A 608 3.09 14.83 18.44
CA GLU A 608 3.80 13.72 19.07
C GLU A 608 4.10 12.58 18.08
N ARG A 609 3.14 12.25 17.21
CA ARG A 609 3.22 11.02 16.39
C ARG A 609 3.62 11.27 14.94
N LEU A 610 3.28 12.43 14.39
CA LEU A 610 3.53 12.82 12.99
C LEU A 610 4.18 14.22 12.91
N PRO A 611 5.29 14.48 13.63
CA PRO A 611 5.86 15.84 13.75
C PRO A 611 6.22 16.45 12.39
N PHE A 612 6.70 15.65 11.44
CA PHE A 612 7.08 16.15 10.12
C PHE A 612 5.87 16.47 9.22
N ALA A 613 4.68 15.93 9.52
CA ALA A 613 3.44 16.33 8.84
C ALA A 613 2.84 17.61 9.45
N LEU A 614 3.22 17.98 10.68
CA LEU A 614 2.71 19.14 11.41
C LEU A 614 2.69 20.47 10.62
N PRO A 615 3.66 20.78 9.73
CA PRO A 615 3.60 21.99 8.90
C PRO A 615 2.33 22.07 8.02
N ARG A 616 1.84 20.93 7.51
CA ARG A 616 0.58 20.86 6.76
C ARG A 616 -0.61 21.20 7.67
N PHE A 617 -0.61 20.71 8.91
CA PHE A 617 -1.67 20.97 9.88
C PHE A 617 -1.65 22.40 10.43
N GLY A 618 -0.48 23.03 10.55
CA GLY A 618 -0.37 24.45 10.92
C GLY A 618 -1.12 25.35 9.95
N ALA A 619 -1.08 25.05 8.64
CA ALA A 619 -1.85 25.78 7.62
C ALA A 619 -3.38 25.56 7.72
N LEU A 620 -3.82 24.49 8.39
CA LEU A 620 -5.24 24.17 8.62
C LEU A 620 -5.77 24.80 9.92
N ASP A 621 -4.90 25.22 10.83
CA ASP A 621 -5.31 25.84 12.11
C ASP A 621 -5.76 27.30 11.89
N ARG A 622 -7.02 27.47 11.49
CA ARG A 622 -7.64 28.80 11.27
C ARG A 622 -8.13 29.47 12.55
N ARG A 623 -7.89 28.89 13.74
CA ARG A 623 -8.36 29.45 15.00
C ARG A 623 -7.62 30.74 15.33
N ARG A 624 -8.30 31.64 16.04
CA ARG A 624 -7.60 32.77 16.67
C ARG A 624 -7.01 32.33 18.01
N PRO A 625 -5.72 32.59 18.29
CA PRO A 625 -5.11 32.24 19.57
C PRO A 625 -5.91 32.82 20.76
N GLY A 626 -6.36 31.93 21.66
CA GLY A 626 -7.13 32.26 22.88
C GLY A 626 -6.25 32.50 24.11
N ALA A 627 -6.86 32.53 25.30
CA ALA A 627 -6.13 32.74 26.57
C ALA A 627 -5.07 31.65 26.82
N ASP A 628 -5.41 30.39 26.54
CA ASP A 628 -4.55 29.22 26.77
C ASP A 628 -3.55 28.95 25.62
N ALA A 629 -3.55 29.80 24.59
CA ALA A 629 -2.68 29.61 23.43
C ALA A 629 -1.18 29.54 23.76
N PRO A 630 -0.60 30.31 24.71
CA PRO A 630 0.80 30.16 25.09
C PRO A 630 1.14 28.73 25.55
N ASP A 631 0.25 28.09 26.30
CA ASP A 631 0.44 26.72 26.78
C ASP A 631 0.28 25.71 25.65
N GLU A 632 -0.70 25.89 24.76
CA GLU A 632 -0.92 25.03 23.59
C GLU A 632 0.26 25.09 22.62
N VAL A 633 0.75 26.30 22.28
CA VAL A 633 1.94 26.48 21.43
C VAL A 633 3.16 25.84 22.09
N SER A 634 3.33 26.01 23.41
CA SER A 634 4.44 25.41 24.16
C SER A 634 4.36 23.88 24.18
N ALA A 635 3.16 23.31 24.31
CA ALA A 635 2.95 21.86 24.30
C ALA A 635 3.30 21.25 22.93
N VAL A 636 2.79 21.84 21.84
CA VAL A 636 3.10 21.43 20.47
C VAL A 636 4.60 21.58 20.18
N LEU A 637 5.20 22.70 20.56
CA LEU A 637 6.64 22.91 20.36
C LEU A 637 7.48 21.89 21.11
N ARG A 638 7.11 21.58 22.37
CA ARG A 638 7.80 20.57 23.20
C ARG A 638 7.72 19.17 22.59
N ALA A 639 6.63 18.87 21.90
CA ALA A 639 6.46 17.58 21.22
C ALA A 639 7.37 17.43 19.98
N VAL A 640 7.84 18.52 19.36
CA VAL A 640 8.65 18.44 18.12
C VAL A 640 10.14 18.74 18.30
N VAL A 641 10.53 19.46 19.35
CA VAL A 641 11.95 19.75 19.64
C VAL A 641 12.60 18.64 20.48
N PRO A 642 13.92 18.39 20.34
CA PRO A 642 14.66 17.46 21.19
C PRO A 642 14.52 17.76 22.68
N GLU A 643 14.61 16.71 23.50
CA GLU A 643 14.62 16.84 24.96
C GLU A 643 15.75 17.78 25.42
N GLY A 644 15.44 18.62 26.42
CA GLY A 644 16.36 19.63 26.95
C GLY A 644 16.40 20.94 26.15
N VAL A 645 15.71 21.04 25.02
CA VAL A 645 15.51 22.32 24.31
C VAL A 645 14.38 23.10 24.97
N ALA A 646 14.64 24.38 25.25
CA ALA A 646 13.66 25.34 25.70
C ALA A 646 12.45 25.42 24.73
N ALA A 647 11.27 25.03 25.20
CA ALA A 647 10.04 24.99 24.40
C ALA A 647 8.92 25.89 24.97
N GLY A 648 9.27 26.80 25.86
CA GLY A 648 8.35 27.80 26.38
C GLY A 648 8.04 28.87 25.35
N VAL A 649 6.80 29.35 25.32
CA VAL A 649 6.38 30.38 24.36
C VAL A 649 5.57 31.49 25.02
N ASP A 650 6.10 32.71 24.94
CA ASP A 650 5.34 33.92 25.24
C ASP A 650 4.62 34.42 23.97
N LEU A 651 3.37 34.87 24.11
CA LEU A 651 2.59 35.43 23.01
C LEU A 651 2.31 36.92 23.22
N TRP A 652 2.28 37.67 22.14
CA TRP A 652 1.88 39.07 22.15
C TRP A 652 0.92 39.37 21.00
N ARG A 653 -0.17 40.08 21.29
CA ARG A 653 -1.12 40.53 20.28
C ARG A 653 -0.82 41.98 19.91
N HIS A 654 -0.39 42.19 18.68
CA HIS A 654 -0.14 43.52 18.16
C HIS A 654 -1.46 44.27 17.91
N THR A 655 -1.41 45.60 17.83
CA THR A 655 -2.59 46.48 17.67
C THR A 655 -3.33 46.28 16.35
N ASP A 656 -2.69 45.70 15.33
CA ASP A 656 -3.30 45.33 14.04
C ASP A 656 -3.90 43.92 14.04
N GLY A 657 -3.91 43.23 15.18
CA GLY A 657 -4.50 41.91 15.35
C GLY A 657 -3.55 40.73 15.10
N ARG A 658 -2.33 40.97 14.60
CA ARG A 658 -1.32 39.91 14.41
C ARG A 658 -0.79 39.40 15.75
N VAL A 659 -0.44 38.11 15.80
CA VAL A 659 0.14 37.49 17.00
C VAL A 659 1.63 37.22 16.77
N VAL A 660 2.44 37.60 17.75
CA VAL A 660 3.88 37.38 17.77
C VAL A 660 4.19 36.35 18.84
N ALA A 661 4.93 35.32 18.49
CA ALA A 661 5.38 34.29 19.43
C ALA A 661 6.88 34.42 19.70
N PHE A 662 7.27 34.34 20.97
CA PHE A 662 8.65 34.44 21.44
C PHE A 662 9.06 33.16 22.15
N SER A 663 10.19 32.58 21.73
CA SER A 663 10.79 31.44 22.43
C SER A 663 11.35 31.85 23.81
N ARG A 664 11.18 30.99 24.82
CA ARG A 664 11.73 31.15 26.18
C ARG A 664 12.03 29.80 26.85
N PRO A 665 12.87 29.78 27.91
CA PRO A 665 13.24 28.56 28.62
C PRO A 665 12.07 27.81 29.32
N ASP A 666 11.20 28.54 30.00
CA ASP A 666 10.15 27.99 30.89
C ASP A 666 8.72 28.21 30.36
N SER A 667 7.67 27.85 31.10
CA SER A 667 6.27 28.14 30.73
C SER A 667 6.06 29.61 30.36
N GLY A 668 5.34 29.85 29.26
CA GLY A 668 5.09 31.20 28.75
C GLY A 668 3.69 31.71 29.03
N GLY A 669 3.45 32.95 28.61
CA GLY A 669 2.17 33.62 28.81
C GLY A 669 1.94 34.75 27.82
N TRP A 670 0.84 35.47 27.99
CA TRP A 670 0.58 36.68 27.22
C TRP A 670 1.40 37.85 27.75
N LEU A 671 2.14 38.52 26.86
CA LEU A 671 2.95 39.70 27.17
C LEU A 671 2.17 41.00 26.97
N SER A 672 2.51 41.99 27.78
CA SER A 672 2.11 43.38 27.54
C SER A 672 2.89 43.98 26.35
N ASP A 673 2.40 45.06 25.76
CA ASP A 673 3.09 45.81 24.70
C ASP A 673 4.52 46.23 25.09
N MET A 674 4.72 46.58 26.37
CA MET A 674 6.02 47.00 26.87
C MET A 674 6.99 45.81 26.92
N ASP A 675 6.54 44.69 27.48
CA ASP A 675 7.35 43.47 27.62
C ASP A 675 7.68 42.86 26.26
N ALA A 676 6.72 42.87 25.34
CA ALA A 676 6.92 42.35 23.98
C ALA A 676 7.97 43.16 23.20
N ARG A 677 7.97 44.50 23.33
CA ARG A 677 9.00 45.36 22.71
C ARG A 677 10.39 45.05 23.26
N ALA A 678 10.50 44.80 24.57
CA ALA A 678 11.76 44.37 25.17
C ALA A 678 12.19 42.97 24.65
N ALA A 679 11.26 42.02 24.58
CA ALA A 679 11.52 40.66 24.12
C ALA A 679 12.00 40.59 22.66
N ARG A 680 11.46 41.43 21.75
CA ARG A 680 11.89 41.46 20.32
C ARG A 680 13.38 41.72 20.13
N SER A 681 14.02 42.43 21.05
CA SER A 681 15.44 42.76 20.98
C SER A 681 16.36 41.64 21.47
N SER A 682 15.81 40.67 22.23
CA SER A 682 16.59 39.71 23.01
C SER A 682 16.22 38.25 22.75
N ARG A 683 15.13 37.96 22.04
CA ARG A 683 14.61 36.60 21.83
C ARG A 683 14.24 36.33 20.37
N PRO A 684 14.45 35.10 19.85
CA PRO A 684 13.89 34.68 18.57
C PRO A 684 12.36 34.77 18.60
N TRP A 685 11.79 35.34 17.54
CA TRP A 685 10.36 35.55 17.42
C TRP A 685 9.86 35.31 16.00
N VAL A 686 8.58 34.93 15.90
CA VAL A 686 7.86 34.75 14.64
C VAL A 686 6.53 35.49 14.70
N VAL A 687 6.01 35.85 13.53
CA VAL A 687 4.65 36.38 13.39
C VAL A 687 3.79 35.31 12.72
N GLY A 688 2.63 35.06 13.30
CA GLY A 688 1.58 34.22 12.74
C GLY A 688 0.30 35.00 12.53
N GLU A 689 -0.43 34.63 11.50
CA GLU A 689 -1.77 35.14 11.19
C GLU A 689 -2.86 34.10 11.51
N ALA A 690 -2.44 32.90 11.88
CA ALA A 690 -3.27 31.72 12.11
C ALA A 690 -3.19 31.25 13.57
N GLY A 691 -3.62 30.02 13.84
CA GLY A 691 -3.78 29.48 15.18
C GLY A 691 -2.50 29.01 15.88
N PRO A 692 -2.63 28.48 17.11
CA PRO A 692 -1.53 27.98 17.93
C PRO A 692 -0.55 27.04 17.19
N VAL A 693 -1.05 26.16 16.33
CA VAL A 693 -0.20 25.18 15.63
C VAL A 693 0.70 25.87 14.59
N ASP A 694 0.20 26.85 13.84
CA ASP A 694 1.00 27.64 12.89
C ASP A 694 2.15 28.36 13.60
N LEU A 695 1.87 28.96 14.76
CA LEU A 695 2.90 29.64 15.58
C LEU A 695 3.99 28.66 16.04
N ALA A 696 3.60 27.46 16.51
CA ALA A 696 4.54 26.42 16.91
C ALA A 696 5.41 25.95 15.74
N VAL A 697 4.79 25.68 14.57
CA VAL A 697 5.49 25.28 13.34
C VAL A 697 6.49 26.34 12.90
N ARG A 698 6.14 27.64 12.97
CA ARG A 698 7.05 28.73 12.59
C ARG A 698 8.24 28.84 13.53
N LEU A 699 8.01 28.73 14.85
CA LEU A 699 9.10 28.69 15.84
C LEU A 699 10.01 27.49 15.61
N TRP A 700 9.42 26.32 15.38
CA TRP A 700 10.17 25.09 15.09
C TRP A 700 10.98 25.20 13.80
N ARG A 701 10.39 25.75 12.73
CA ARG A 701 11.09 26.04 11.46
C ARG A 701 12.30 26.93 11.68
N GLN A 702 12.13 28.03 12.42
CA GLN A 702 13.23 28.94 12.72
C GLN A 702 14.34 28.23 13.50
N TRP A 703 13.99 27.44 14.50
CA TRP A 703 14.95 26.66 15.27
C TRP A 703 15.70 25.64 14.39
N LEU A 704 14.99 24.90 13.52
CA LEU A 704 15.61 23.95 12.58
C LEU A 704 16.56 24.65 11.60
N LEU A 705 16.18 25.80 11.05
CA LEU A 705 17.05 26.58 10.17
C LEU A 705 18.33 27.03 10.88
N MET A 706 18.25 27.37 12.17
CA MET A 706 19.43 27.70 12.97
C MET A 706 20.32 26.48 13.21
N GLN A 707 19.74 25.31 13.53
CA GLN A 707 20.53 24.08 13.73
C GLN A 707 21.15 23.55 12.43
N LEU A 708 20.45 23.74 11.31
CA LEU A 708 20.84 23.23 9.99
C LEU A 708 21.54 24.28 9.13
N ALA A 709 22.02 25.39 9.70
CA ALA A 709 22.61 26.49 8.94
C ALA A 709 23.83 26.05 8.09
N GLY A 710 24.56 25.01 8.52
CA GLY A 710 25.80 24.56 7.88
C GLY A 710 26.91 25.62 7.98
N ASN A 711 28.18 25.20 7.95
CA ASN A 711 29.28 26.17 7.89
C ASN A 711 29.55 26.52 6.43
N ASN A 712 29.50 27.81 6.09
CA ASN A 712 29.82 28.33 4.75
C ASN A 712 31.35 28.42 4.52
N GLY A 713 32.04 27.31 4.75
CA GLY A 713 33.48 27.18 4.50
C GLY A 713 33.81 26.87 3.04
N VAL A 714 35.09 26.95 2.70
CA VAL A 714 35.60 26.43 1.42
C VAL A 714 35.64 24.90 1.51
N GLY A 715 35.28 24.22 0.42
CA GLY A 715 35.42 22.77 0.29
C GLY A 715 36.87 22.29 0.33
N ARG A 716 37.09 21.03 -0.05
CA ARG A 716 38.44 20.44 -0.03
C ARG A 716 39.30 21.00 -1.17
N PRO A 717 40.64 21.05 -1.00
CA PRO A 717 41.53 21.41 -2.09
C PRO A 717 41.39 20.45 -3.27
N HIS A 718 41.53 20.97 -4.48
CA HIS A 718 41.47 20.17 -5.70
C HIS A 718 42.65 19.17 -5.74
N PRO A 719 42.38 17.87 -5.92
CA PRO A 719 43.41 16.83 -5.91
C PRO A 719 44.20 16.80 -7.22
N ARG A 720 45.49 16.49 -7.12
CA ARG A 720 46.43 16.48 -8.26
C ARG A 720 46.75 15.08 -8.75
N THR A 721 46.52 14.05 -7.94
CA THR A 721 46.73 12.64 -8.28
C THR A 721 45.47 11.81 -8.08
N ALA A 722 45.45 10.60 -8.64
CA ALA A 722 44.32 9.68 -8.53
C ALA A 722 44.11 9.21 -7.07
N GLU A 723 45.21 9.02 -6.34
CA GLU A 723 45.20 8.67 -4.92
C GLU A 723 44.65 9.82 -4.07
N GLU A 724 45.12 11.05 -4.32
CA GLU A 724 44.57 12.24 -3.66
C GLU A 724 43.07 12.41 -3.95
N ALA A 725 42.64 12.10 -5.18
CA ALA A 725 41.24 12.18 -5.57
C ALA A 725 40.38 11.11 -4.87
N ARG A 726 40.83 9.85 -4.84
CA ARG A 726 40.20 8.77 -4.06
C ARG A 726 40.07 9.14 -2.59
N ASP A 727 41.17 9.58 -1.98
CA ASP A 727 41.22 9.91 -0.55
C ASP A 727 40.36 11.12 -0.23
N ALA A 728 40.31 12.12 -1.12
CA ALA A 728 39.43 13.28 -0.98
C ALA A 728 37.94 12.88 -1.00
N VAL A 729 37.52 12.00 -1.91
CA VAL A 729 36.13 11.49 -1.95
C VAL A 729 35.82 10.70 -0.69
N ALA A 730 36.64 9.71 -0.36
CA ALA A 730 36.40 8.84 0.79
C ALA A 730 36.30 9.63 2.10
N ALA A 731 37.24 10.57 2.33
CA ALA A 731 37.24 11.42 3.51
C ALA A 731 36.03 12.38 3.52
N HIS A 732 35.68 12.97 2.38
CA HIS A 732 34.53 13.88 2.29
C HIS A 732 33.20 13.15 2.58
N VAL A 733 33.03 11.94 2.05
CA VAL A 733 31.84 11.12 2.30
C VAL A 733 31.76 10.71 3.77
N ALA A 734 32.87 10.28 4.37
CA ALA A 734 32.94 9.90 5.78
C ALA A 734 32.61 11.08 6.72
N GLU A 735 33.16 12.25 6.45
CA GLU A 735 32.87 13.47 7.22
C GLU A 735 31.41 13.90 7.05
N THR A 736 30.87 13.81 5.82
CA THR A 736 29.47 14.14 5.55
C THR A 736 28.54 13.18 6.30
N ALA A 737 28.86 11.88 6.36
CA ALA A 737 28.10 10.89 7.10
C ALA A 737 28.10 11.18 8.61
N ALA A 738 29.29 11.39 9.20
CA ALA A 738 29.43 11.70 10.63
C ALA A 738 28.69 13.00 11.01
N GLU A 739 28.77 14.02 10.16
CA GLU A 739 28.10 15.30 10.38
C GLU A 739 26.59 15.20 10.17
N THR A 740 26.13 14.37 9.23
CA THR A 740 24.70 14.06 9.05
C THR A 740 24.13 13.41 10.31
N ASP A 741 24.79 12.40 10.86
CA ASP A 741 24.40 11.73 12.10
C ASP A 741 24.42 12.69 13.32
N ARG A 742 25.41 13.58 13.39
CA ARG A 742 25.45 14.65 14.39
C ARG A 742 24.25 15.59 14.27
N LEU A 743 23.95 16.08 13.05
CA LEU A 743 22.83 16.99 12.81
C LEU A 743 21.48 16.32 13.11
N VAL A 744 21.27 15.07 12.72
CA VAL A 744 20.06 14.31 13.06
C VAL A 744 19.91 14.20 14.59
N ARG A 745 20.98 13.91 15.33
CA ARG A 745 20.91 13.80 16.80
C ARG A 745 20.53 15.11 17.49
N VAL A 746 21.02 16.25 16.98
CA VAL A 746 20.77 17.58 17.57
C VAL A 746 19.47 18.21 17.06
N ALA A 747 19.03 17.89 15.85
CA ALA A 747 17.83 18.50 15.24
C ALA A 747 16.55 17.67 15.46
N VAL A 748 16.66 16.37 15.73
CA VAL A 748 15.54 15.43 15.74
C VAL A 748 15.43 14.69 17.07
N ARG A 749 14.20 14.60 17.61
CA ARG A 749 13.88 13.82 18.81
C ARG A 749 14.28 12.36 18.64
N ALA A 750 14.71 11.71 19.72
CA ALA A 750 15.27 10.36 19.69
C ALA A 750 14.33 9.34 19.01
N GLU A 751 13.04 9.41 19.32
CA GLU A 751 11.99 8.54 18.77
C GLU A 751 11.82 8.61 17.24
N HIS A 752 12.20 9.72 16.60
CA HIS A 752 12.03 9.89 15.15
C HIS A 752 13.33 9.77 14.34
N ARG A 753 14.49 9.59 14.98
CA ARG A 753 15.80 9.55 14.29
C ARG A 753 15.89 8.43 13.25
N ALA A 754 15.32 7.26 13.55
CA ALA A 754 15.33 6.12 12.63
C ALA A 754 14.56 6.42 11.34
N VAL A 755 13.40 7.08 11.44
CA VAL A 755 12.58 7.48 10.29
C VAL A 755 13.31 8.49 9.41
N VAL A 756 13.96 9.50 10.02
CA VAL A 756 14.75 10.48 9.27
C VAL A 756 15.97 9.83 8.61
N ALA A 757 16.66 8.93 9.30
CA ALA A 757 17.80 8.20 8.74
C ALA A 757 17.39 7.34 7.53
N ALA A 758 16.26 6.62 7.63
CA ALA A 758 15.71 5.84 6.52
C ALA A 758 15.38 6.72 5.30
N GLU A 759 14.87 7.93 5.52
CA GLU A 759 14.53 8.88 4.46
C GLU A 759 15.78 9.54 3.82
N ILE A 760 16.84 9.76 4.60
CA ILE A 760 18.15 10.21 4.07
C ILE A 760 18.74 9.13 3.15
N GLY A 761 18.56 7.86 3.50
CA GLY A 761 19.13 6.72 2.80
C GLY A 761 20.61 6.46 3.15
N PRO A 762 21.30 5.61 2.37
CA PRO A 762 22.67 5.20 2.67
C PRO A 762 23.63 6.39 2.72
N MET A 763 24.43 6.47 3.78
CA MET A 763 25.33 7.61 4.00
C MET A 763 26.68 7.45 3.28
N GLY A 764 27.05 6.22 2.92
CA GLY A 764 28.28 5.85 2.23
C GLY A 764 28.16 5.81 0.71
N LEU A 765 29.20 5.29 0.07
CA LEU A 765 29.37 5.28 -1.39
C LEU A 765 30.38 4.22 -1.82
N THR A 766 30.00 3.40 -2.80
CA THR A 766 30.91 2.51 -3.52
C THR A 766 31.11 3.03 -4.94
N GLY A 767 32.35 3.24 -5.37
CA GLY A 767 32.60 3.91 -6.65
C GLY A 767 34.04 3.85 -7.13
N GLN A 768 34.25 4.39 -8.34
CA GLN A 768 35.56 4.49 -8.98
C GLN A 768 35.84 5.94 -9.36
N VAL A 769 37.06 6.39 -9.09
CA VAL A 769 37.59 7.68 -9.54
C VAL A 769 38.45 7.44 -10.77
N HIS A 770 38.24 8.24 -11.82
CA HIS A 770 38.99 8.16 -13.06
C HIS A 770 39.21 9.56 -13.67
N PRO A 771 40.17 9.72 -14.59
CA PRO A 771 40.38 11.00 -15.29
C PRO A 771 39.17 11.37 -16.16
N ALA A 772 38.81 12.66 -16.21
CA ALA A 772 37.75 13.16 -17.07
C ALA A 772 38.18 13.12 -18.55
N ARG A 773 37.31 12.59 -19.42
CA ARG A 773 37.61 12.43 -20.87
C ARG A 773 37.50 13.73 -21.68
N ASP A 774 36.89 14.80 -21.14
CA ASP A 774 36.72 16.10 -21.81
C ASP A 774 37.06 17.25 -20.87
N GLY A 775 38.19 17.93 -21.10
CA GLY A 775 38.59 19.13 -20.35
C GLY A 775 39.73 19.88 -21.03
N LEU A 776 39.41 21.01 -21.67
CA LEU A 776 40.38 21.98 -22.19
C LEU A 776 41.26 22.52 -21.05
N LEU A 777 42.50 22.03 -21.01
CA LEU A 777 43.57 22.35 -20.05
C LEU A 777 43.69 23.85 -19.72
N ARG A 778 43.29 24.24 -18.50
CA ARG A 778 43.85 25.41 -17.79
C ARG A 778 44.13 25.21 -16.28
N ARG A 779 43.75 24.08 -15.65
CA ARG A 779 43.89 23.91 -14.17
C ARG A 779 44.41 22.58 -13.60
N GLY A 780 44.75 21.57 -14.42
CA GLY A 780 45.23 20.26 -13.93
C GLY A 780 44.40 19.10 -14.49
N PRO A 781 44.63 17.85 -14.05
CA PRO A 781 43.78 16.71 -14.43
C PRO A 781 42.42 16.81 -13.73
N ASP A 782 41.35 17.01 -14.49
CA ASP A 782 39.99 16.95 -13.96
C ASP A 782 39.60 15.49 -13.67
N TRP A 783 38.99 15.23 -12.51
CA TRP A 783 38.59 13.89 -12.08
C TRP A 783 37.07 13.70 -12.15
N SER A 784 36.66 12.49 -12.49
CA SER A 784 35.26 12.05 -12.49
C SER A 784 35.08 10.88 -11.53
N VAL A 785 33.90 10.80 -10.91
CA VAL A 785 33.51 9.70 -10.02
C VAL A 785 32.28 9.02 -10.58
N VAL A 786 32.35 7.70 -10.76
CA VAL A 786 31.18 6.85 -11.06
C VAL A 786 30.89 6.01 -9.83
N TYR A 787 29.65 6.01 -9.32
CA TYR A 787 29.35 5.45 -8.00
C TYR A 787 27.91 4.96 -7.83
N THR A 788 27.71 4.20 -6.76
CA THR A 788 26.42 3.79 -6.20
C THR A 788 26.41 4.09 -4.70
N PRO A 789 25.36 4.74 -4.16
CA PRO A 789 25.21 4.91 -2.71
C PRO A 789 25.11 3.56 -1.98
N THR A 790 25.88 3.38 -0.91
CA THR A 790 25.95 2.15 -0.12
C THR A 790 26.13 2.48 1.36
N GLU A 791 26.00 1.49 2.26
CA GLU A 791 26.23 1.72 3.70
C GLU A 791 27.72 1.94 4.01
N GLY A 792 28.61 1.29 3.25
CA GLY A 792 30.05 1.41 3.37
C GLY A 792 30.65 2.50 2.47
N ILE A 793 31.94 2.78 2.65
CA ILE A 793 32.71 3.65 1.75
C ILE A 793 33.78 2.79 1.10
N ASP A 794 33.68 2.60 -0.21
CA ASP A 794 34.64 1.83 -1.00
C ASP A 794 34.93 2.54 -2.32
N ILE A 795 36.08 3.20 -2.40
CA ILE A 795 36.48 4.00 -3.56
C ILE A 795 37.74 3.39 -4.16
N SER A 796 37.66 2.94 -5.41
CA SER A 796 38.81 2.47 -6.17
C SER A 796 39.25 3.47 -7.23
N ILE A 797 40.45 3.29 -7.77
CA ILE A 797 40.98 4.08 -8.88
C ILE A 797 40.84 3.25 -10.15
N ALA A 798 40.44 3.87 -11.25
CA ALA A 798 40.38 3.25 -12.56
C ALA A 798 40.97 4.18 -13.63
N ASP A 799 41.67 3.61 -14.62
CA ASP A 799 42.25 4.36 -15.74
C ASP A 799 41.19 4.79 -16.76
N GLU A 800 40.12 4.02 -16.88
CA GLU A 800 38.96 4.31 -17.71
C GLU A 800 37.65 4.08 -16.93
N PRO A 801 36.56 4.80 -17.25
CA PRO A 801 35.25 4.52 -16.65
C PRO A 801 34.82 3.10 -17.00
N PHE A 802 34.68 2.24 -15.98
CA PHE A 802 34.06 0.93 -16.15
C PHE A 802 32.58 1.10 -16.54
N VAL A 803 32.21 0.63 -17.73
CA VAL A 803 30.83 0.61 -18.23
C VAL A 803 30.21 -0.74 -17.89
N GLY A 804 29.90 -0.95 -16.61
CA GLY A 804 29.10 -2.09 -16.14
C GLY A 804 27.89 -1.61 -15.36
N ASP A 805 26.85 -2.43 -15.26
CA ASP A 805 25.58 -2.11 -14.59
C ASP A 805 25.70 -1.86 -13.06
N ASP A 806 26.90 -2.06 -12.49
CA ASP A 806 27.18 -1.97 -11.05
C ASP A 806 27.16 -0.53 -10.50
N TYR A 807 27.43 0.48 -11.34
CA TYR A 807 27.49 1.88 -10.93
C TYR A 807 26.36 2.73 -11.53
N ARG A 808 25.57 3.37 -10.66
CA ARG A 808 24.29 4.01 -11.03
C ARG A 808 24.35 5.52 -11.20
N SER A 809 25.45 6.18 -10.88
CA SER A 809 25.56 7.64 -10.88
C SER A 809 26.95 8.10 -11.29
N ARG A 810 27.03 9.30 -11.90
CA ARG A 810 28.29 9.93 -12.30
C ARG A 810 28.30 11.40 -11.89
N ALA A 811 29.43 11.86 -11.35
CA ALA A 811 29.63 13.25 -10.97
C ALA A 811 31.06 13.72 -11.30
N ALA A 812 31.22 15.02 -11.53
CA ALA A 812 32.55 15.64 -11.50
C ALA A 812 33.03 15.67 -10.05
N LEU A 813 34.32 15.41 -9.81
CA LEU A 813 34.86 15.37 -8.45
C LEU A 813 34.65 16.70 -7.70
N ASP A 814 34.91 17.82 -8.37
CA ASP A 814 34.73 19.16 -7.82
C ASP A 814 33.29 19.38 -7.33
N SER A 815 32.29 18.94 -8.11
CA SER A 815 30.88 19.04 -7.69
C SER A 815 30.56 18.26 -6.41
N MET A 816 31.38 17.26 -6.05
CA MET A 816 31.25 16.51 -4.80
C MET A 816 31.97 17.17 -3.64
N ILE A 817 33.18 17.72 -3.84
CA ILE A 817 34.06 18.16 -2.75
C ILE A 817 34.17 19.69 -2.58
N ASP A 818 33.63 20.48 -3.52
CA ASP A 818 33.69 21.96 -3.51
C ASP A 818 32.90 22.58 -2.35
N SER A 819 31.88 21.88 -1.85
CA SER A 819 31.13 22.29 -0.67
C SER A 819 31.69 21.60 0.58
N PRO A 820 31.73 22.25 1.74
CA PRO A 820 32.14 21.60 2.98
C PRO A 820 31.16 20.50 3.39
N ALA A 821 31.67 19.45 4.03
CA ALA A 821 30.88 18.29 4.45
C ALA A 821 29.66 18.67 5.31
N SER A 822 29.79 19.71 6.14
CA SER A 822 28.68 20.24 6.95
C SER A 822 27.56 20.90 6.14
N ALA A 823 27.89 21.59 5.04
CA ALA A 823 26.87 22.15 4.15
C ALA A 823 26.13 21.02 3.41
N LYS A 824 26.86 19.98 2.95
CA LYS A 824 26.25 18.81 2.30
C LYS A 824 25.41 17.97 3.26
N ALA A 825 25.87 17.76 4.49
CA ALA A 825 25.10 17.11 5.53
C ALA A 825 23.81 17.87 5.84
N ALA A 826 23.89 19.20 6.02
CA ALA A 826 22.72 20.03 6.25
C ALA A 826 21.74 20.01 5.06
N GLU A 827 22.23 20.02 3.82
CA GLU A 827 21.41 19.89 2.62
C GLU A 827 20.68 18.54 2.58
N ARG A 828 21.37 17.43 2.90
CA ARG A 828 20.78 16.08 2.97
C ARG A 828 19.66 16.01 4.00
N VAL A 829 19.92 16.47 5.23
CA VAL A 829 18.91 16.48 6.31
C VAL A 829 17.72 17.38 5.95
N ARG A 830 17.96 18.59 5.42
CA ARG A 830 16.88 19.48 4.96
C ARG A 830 16.04 18.85 3.87
N LYS A 831 16.66 18.19 2.89
CA LYS A 831 15.96 17.50 1.80
C LYS A 831 15.09 16.36 2.32
N ALA A 832 15.58 15.57 3.26
CA ALA A 832 14.81 14.50 3.91
C ALA A 832 13.61 15.07 4.68
N ILE A 833 13.81 16.09 5.52
CA ILE A 833 12.73 16.75 6.27
C ILE A 833 11.69 17.37 5.33
N ASN A 834 12.12 18.06 4.28
CA ASN A 834 11.21 18.62 3.26
C ASN A 834 10.40 17.53 2.55
N LYS A 835 11.03 16.39 2.23
CA LYS A 835 10.30 15.26 1.62
C LYS A 835 9.24 14.70 2.58
N MET A 836 9.54 14.52 3.86
CA MET A 836 8.56 14.08 4.87
C MET A 836 7.46 15.13 5.12
N ALA A 837 7.78 16.42 5.06
CA ALA A 837 6.81 17.51 5.18
C ALA A 837 5.90 17.68 3.95
N GLY A 838 6.14 16.91 2.88
CA GLY A 838 5.35 16.94 1.65
C GLY A 838 5.70 18.10 0.71
N GLY A 839 6.81 18.81 0.92
CA GLY A 839 7.18 19.96 0.07
C GLY A 839 8.40 20.75 0.59
N ARG A 840 8.74 21.85 -0.09
CA ARG A 840 9.81 22.76 0.38
C ARG A 840 9.30 23.59 1.56
N TRP A 841 9.69 23.20 2.77
CA TRP A 841 9.36 23.89 4.02
C TRP A 841 10.57 24.60 4.64
N LEU A 842 11.68 23.88 4.81
CA LEU A 842 12.99 24.40 5.24
C LEU A 842 13.77 25.05 4.10
#